data_AF-A0A562LER4-F1
#
_entry.id   AF-A0A562LER4-F1
#
_cell.length_a   1.000
_cell.length_b   1.000
_cell.length_c   1.000
_cell.angle_alpha   90.00
_cell.angle_beta   90.00
_cell.angle_gamma   90.00
#
_symmetry.space_group_name_H-M   'P 1'
#
loop_
_entity.id
_entity.type
_entity.pdbx_description
1 polymer ?
#
loop_
_entity_poly.entity_id
_entity_poly.type
_entity_poly.pdbx_seq_one_letter_code
_entity_poly.pdbx_strand_id
1 'polypeptide(L)'
;MDWKQTLKDIAIAIGKGLWFLARQLYALLVMLGRFIFLRAIPATWQWLRGTVFPALRRFYLWLPHRRIVAGSVAGVAAIAIAALLLRTPGDIPATDNAASDATNASTSPAPAHAIMGANGLTPLPRGPWTDLARQLVDAQDLATATRITREVLARGGMATTDGERIVVEAIGPATPYAMTAVEARNLAMEARNRETAFRLHASEFAHFLDTFAWDLGGSANDDNPAWLTKDEVRAIEDEREARFDAIAAVATAEAEAREQEWQRRIASLEARFEEARADLTVVEDAVRAVSSAERKQLHPRLEAAKQRRRDALGPLVAARRAANEASRDARRQVSRIEQNGHREAWAERQVGPNYESGDAFLQLLDTWVREAAKHPGDPQSFTPLFLAEMARLQQTPFDLLGSEYMRPSRGTDQSVDLRGGPRSDDYRMTLLEMQLFLAAFQRGQPPARTAGRATAWSSRFTNNIVDALLPPAHAQGSLSQCADIKKILGGDSPGEASATDWAVNEAGNAAFEALGKLYGISEGVLSGIGSASKILRVVIQFANTEVEVHAEQGTVHKPPSGGGDGHGSRYAWFTASAGVDPKDLEAYERALQDQETRTGEIINQCFGALELPALQSLREIADAAENWRVRWEIRPLFPAHMNIPMGDPDNDFIKRNSVQREMQLKRASPAHAEARLKAMVEREQASRGEVALAHHTVVAKVVDTGAPGFGEMVNAVKGMLGLGMTNTVVDMAAGWMKHILVPRAAAAQSIEYHCLQVERRRPPVGEVRAWGNGGDIARVRDNCVVPGTPE
;
A
#
# COMPACT_ATOMS: atom_id res chain seq x y z
N MET A 1 41.49 -51.53 -59.56
CA MET A 1 41.13 -51.13 -58.19
C MET A 1 40.66 -49.69 -58.23
N ASP A 2 39.53 -49.36 -57.59
CA ASP A 2 39.10 -47.96 -57.45
C ASP A 2 39.63 -47.38 -56.14
N TRP A 3 40.67 -46.54 -56.27
CA TRP A 3 41.33 -45.87 -55.16
C TRP A 3 40.42 -44.86 -54.44
N LYS A 4 39.38 -44.33 -55.10
CA LYS A 4 38.43 -43.39 -54.48
C LYS A 4 37.55 -44.10 -53.46
N GLN A 5 37.08 -45.30 -53.80
CA GLN A 5 36.31 -46.13 -52.88
C GLN A 5 37.16 -46.54 -51.67
N THR A 6 38.41 -46.96 -51.90
CA THR A 6 39.36 -47.27 -50.80
C THR A 6 39.60 -46.07 -49.87
N LEU A 7 39.79 -44.86 -50.41
CA LEU A 7 39.92 -43.65 -49.58
C LEU A 7 38.65 -43.34 -48.79
N LYS A 8 37.47 -43.51 -49.39
CA LYS A 8 36.18 -43.30 -48.73
C LYS A 8 35.98 -44.26 -47.56
N ASP A 9 36.32 -45.54 -47.75
CA ASP A 9 36.18 -46.56 -46.71
C ASP A 9 37.20 -46.35 -45.56
N ILE A 10 38.43 -45.92 -45.89
CA ILE A 10 39.43 -45.48 -44.89
C ILE A 10 38.93 -44.27 -44.10
N ALA A 11 38.39 -43.24 -44.78
CA ALA A 11 37.86 -42.05 -44.11
C ALA A 11 36.69 -42.38 -43.15
N ILE A 12 35.79 -43.28 -43.57
CA ILE A 12 34.68 -43.77 -42.72
C ILE A 12 35.21 -44.57 -41.52
N ALA A 13 36.26 -45.39 -41.69
CA ALA A 13 36.89 -46.12 -40.60
C ALA A 13 37.56 -45.17 -39.58
N ILE A 14 38.30 -44.16 -40.06
CA ILE A 14 38.93 -43.13 -39.22
C ILE A 14 37.87 -42.32 -38.46
N GLY A 15 36.79 -41.87 -39.14
CA GLY A 15 35.70 -41.14 -38.51
C GLY A 15 35.00 -41.93 -37.40
N LYS A 16 34.76 -43.23 -37.61
CA LYS A 16 34.22 -44.14 -36.57
C LYS A 16 35.18 -44.32 -35.40
N GLY A 17 36.49 -44.44 -35.67
CA GLY A 17 37.53 -44.53 -34.64
C GLY A 17 37.61 -43.25 -33.77
N LEU A 18 37.62 -42.09 -34.40
CA LEU A 18 37.60 -40.79 -33.72
C LEU A 18 36.33 -40.60 -32.88
N TRP A 19 35.16 -40.98 -33.40
CA TRP A 19 33.90 -40.87 -32.64
C TRP A 19 33.85 -41.81 -31.42
N PHE A 20 34.36 -43.04 -31.55
CA PHE A 20 34.51 -43.94 -30.41
C PHE A 20 35.45 -43.36 -29.34
N LEU A 21 36.60 -42.81 -29.77
CA LEU A 21 37.59 -42.20 -28.86
C LEU A 21 37.01 -40.96 -28.15
N ALA A 22 36.31 -40.09 -28.87
CA ALA A 22 35.59 -38.95 -28.30
C ALA A 22 34.54 -39.37 -27.26
N ARG A 23 33.76 -40.43 -27.54
CA ARG A 23 32.77 -40.97 -26.59
C ARG A 23 33.42 -41.54 -25.32
N GLN A 24 34.56 -42.20 -25.43
CA GLN A 24 35.32 -42.67 -24.25
C GLN A 24 35.89 -41.51 -23.44
N LEU A 25 36.43 -40.49 -24.11
CA LEU A 25 37.01 -39.31 -23.47
C LEU A 25 35.92 -38.50 -22.73
N TYR A 26 34.72 -38.35 -23.32
CA TYR A 26 33.55 -37.78 -22.66
C TYR A 26 33.11 -38.60 -21.44
N ALA A 27 33.03 -39.93 -21.54
CA ALA A 27 32.68 -40.80 -20.42
C ALA A 27 33.69 -40.69 -19.25
N LEU A 28 34.98 -40.55 -19.57
CA LEU A 28 36.05 -40.30 -18.58
C LEU A 28 35.89 -38.93 -17.92
N LEU A 29 35.60 -37.87 -18.69
CA LEU A 29 35.33 -36.53 -18.15
C LEU A 29 34.11 -36.52 -17.22
N VAL A 30 33.02 -37.21 -17.59
CA VAL A 30 31.82 -37.34 -16.73
C VAL A 30 32.14 -38.11 -15.46
N MET A 31 32.93 -39.20 -15.53
CA MET A 31 33.37 -39.94 -14.35
C MET A 31 34.25 -39.07 -13.43
N LEU A 32 35.20 -38.34 -14.00
CA LEU A 32 36.12 -37.44 -13.27
C LEU A 32 35.36 -36.29 -12.60
N GLY A 33 34.45 -35.63 -13.33
CA GLY A 33 33.58 -34.59 -12.78
C GLY A 33 32.71 -35.13 -11.64
N ARG A 34 32.10 -36.31 -11.81
CA ARG A 34 31.29 -36.95 -10.75
C ARG A 34 32.13 -37.33 -9.52
N PHE A 35 33.39 -37.74 -9.70
CA PHE A 35 34.33 -37.96 -8.59
C PHE A 35 34.69 -36.65 -7.87
N ILE A 36 34.96 -35.58 -8.62
CA ILE A 36 35.28 -34.26 -8.05
C ILE A 36 34.09 -33.73 -7.23
N PHE A 37 32.89 -33.70 -7.80
CA PHE A 37 31.70 -33.15 -7.13
C PHE A 37 31.17 -34.02 -5.98
N LEU A 38 31.19 -35.36 -6.09
CA LEU A 38 30.61 -36.24 -5.06
C LEU A 38 31.61 -36.78 -4.02
N ARG A 39 32.92 -36.67 -4.25
CA ARG A 39 33.95 -37.11 -3.29
C ARG A 39 34.98 -36.03 -2.95
N ALA A 40 35.60 -35.40 -3.94
CA ALA A 40 36.68 -34.44 -3.66
C ALA A 40 36.15 -33.20 -2.93
N ILE A 41 35.15 -32.50 -3.48
CA ILE A 41 34.60 -31.28 -2.89
C ILE A 41 34.05 -31.52 -1.47
N PRO A 42 33.23 -32.56 -1.19
CA PRO A 42 32.77 -32.84 0.17
C PRO A 42 33.91 -33.15 1.15
N ALA A 43 34.91 -33.94 0.75
CA ALA A 43 36.04 -34.28 1.62
C ALA A 43 36.92 -33.05 1.90
N THR A 44 37.23 -32.25 0.89
CA THR A 44 37.97 -30.99 1.04
C THR A 44 37.19 -29.99 1.89
N TRP A 45 35.86 -29.89 1.73
CA TRP A 45 35.02 -29.04 2.57
C TRP A 45 34.98 -29.50 4.04
N GLN A 46 34.89 -30.80 4.29
CA GLN A 46 34.92 -31.37 5.63
C GLN A 46 36.29 -31.15 6.31
N TRP A 47 37.39 -31.27 5.56
CA TRP A 47 38.74 -30.95 6.03
C TRP A 47 38.94 -29.44 6.27
N LEU A 48 38.49 -28.58 5.36
CA LEU A 48 38.50 -27.13 5.55
C LEU A 48 37.74 -26.74 6.82
N ARG A 49 36.57 -27.32 7.05
CA ARG A 49 35.72 -27.05 8.23
C ARG A 49 36.27 -27.63 9.53
N GLY A 50 36.89 -28.81 9.48
CA GLY A 50 37.46 -29.49 10.65
C GLY A 50 38.85 -29.01 11.06
N THR A 51 39.66 -28.53 10.11
CA THR A 51 41.09 -28.24 10.33
C THR A 51 41.45 -26.80 10.01
N VAL A 52 41.09 -26.30 8.83
CA VAL A 52 41.58 -25.00 8.33
C VAL A 52 40.82 -23.81 8.93
N PHE A 53 39.48 -23.82 8.96
CA PHE A 53 38.70 -22.73 9.57
C PHE A 53 38.93 -22.58 11.09
N PRO A 54 39.09 -23.65 11.89
CA PRO A 54 39.50 -23.51 13.29
C PRO A 54 40.90 -22.89 13.46
N ALA A 55 41.86 -23.26 12.59
CA ALA A 55 43.20 -22.68 12.60
C ALA A 55 43.19 -21.19 12.18
N LEU A 56 42.52 -20.86 11.07
CA LEU A 56 42.31 -19.49 10.60
C LEU A 56 41.57 -18.64 11.63
N ARG A 57 40.56 -19.18 12.34
CA ARG A 57 39.85 -18.45 13.41
C ARG A 57 40.79 -18.14 14.58
N ARG A 58 41.65 -19.07 15.00
CA ARG A 58 42.68 -18.80 16.03
C ARG A 58 43.67 -17.73 15.56
N PHE A 59 44.16 -17.84 14.34
CA PHE A 59 45.11 -16.88 13.75
C PHE A 59 44.51 -15.47 13.57
N TYR A 60 43.27 -15.38 13.09
CA TYR A 60 42.53 -14.12 12.93
C TYR A 60 42.20 -13.45 14.27
N LEU A 61 41.89 -14.23 15.32
CA LEU A 61 41.74 -13.70 16.67
C LEU A 61 43.06 -13.18 17.26
N TRP A 62 44.20 -13.76 16.86
CA TRP A 62 45.54 -13.34 17.30
C TRP A 62 46.06 -12.07 16.60
N LEU A 63 45.58 -11.76 15.39
CA LEU A 63 46.01 -10.58 14.63
C LEU A 63 45.38 -9.27 15.16
N PRO A 64 46.17 -8.18 15.34
CA PRO A 64 45.68 -6.92 15.92
C PRO A 64 44.94 -6.01 14.93
N HIS A 65 45.02 -6.23 13.61
CA HIS A 65 44.48 -5.33 12.58
C HIS A 65 43.47 -6.06 11.66
N ARG A 66 42.39 -6.53 12.28
CA ARG A 66 41.42 -7.48 11.72
C ARG A 66 40.64 -7.02 10.49
N ARG A 67 40.50 -5.71 10.25
CA ARG A 67 39.69 -5.15 9.15
C ARG A 67 40.39 -5.19 7.77
N ILE A 68 41.70 -4.94 7.71
CA ILE A 68 42.43 -4.79 6.43
C ILE A 68 42.59 -6.13 5.70
N VAL A 69 42.87 -7.21 6.44
CA VAL A 69 43.11 -8.56 5.88
C VAL A 69 41.84 -9.18 5.27
N ALA A 70 40.65 -8.77 5.69
CA ALA A 70 39.40 -9.30 5.16
C ALA A 70 39.10 -8.79 3.74
N GLY A 71 39.36 -7.51 3.45
CA GLY A 71 39.05 -6.89 2.16
C GLY A 71 39.91 -7.42 1.01
N SER A 72 41.21 -7.67 1.25
CA SER A 72 42.13 -8.13 0.20
C SER A 72 41.85 -9.56 -0.29
N VAL A 73 41.35 -10.45 0.58
CA VAL A 73 40.99 -11.83 0.19
C VAL A 73 39.73 -11.85 -0.69
N ALA A 74 38.75 -10.98 -0.42
CA ALA A 74 37.52 -10.90 -1.21
C ALA A 74 37.76 -10.47 -2.66
N GLY A 75 38.63 -9.48 -2.89
CA GLY A 75 38.92 -8.97 -4.24
C GLY A 75 39.53 -10.01 -5.19
N VAL A 76 40.41 -10.89 -4.68
CA VAL A 76 41.05 -11.93 -5.50
C VAL A 76 40.05 -13.00 -5.98
N ALA A 77 39.06 -13.33 -5.16
CA ALA A 77 38.05 -14.34 -5.50
C ALA A 77 37.14 -13.89 -6.65
N ALA A 78 36.76 -12.62 -6.71
CA ALA A 78 35.89 -12.07 -7.76
C ALA A 78 36.53 -12.15 -9.16
N ILE A 79 37.82 -11.80 -9.26
CA ILE A 79 38.57 -11.76 -10.53
C ILE A 79 38.65 -13.16 -11.17
N ALA A 80 38.82 -14.21 -10.35
CA ALA A 80 38.93 -15.59 -10.85
C ALA A 80 37.63 -16.12 -11.48
N ILE A 81 36.47 -15.63 -11.04
CA ILE A 81 35.15 -16.08 -11.54
C ILE A 81 34.84 -15.41 -12.89
N ALA A 82 35.14 -14.11 -13.04
CA ALA A 82 34.91 -13.37 -14.28
C ALA A 82 35.66 -13.94 -15.50
N ALA A 83 36.82 -14.57 -15.29
CA ALA A 83 37.67 -15.11 -16.35
C ALA A 83 37.14 -16.39 -17.02
N LEU A 84 36.08 -17.03 -16.50
CA LEU A 84 35.65 -18.38 -16.90
C LEU A 84 34.41 -18.45 -17.83
N LEU A 85 33.79 -17.31 -18.17
CA LEU A 85 32.42 -17.28 -18.75
C LEU A 85 32.31 -16.82 -20.23
N LEU A 86 33.35 -16.97 -21.06
CA LEU A 86 33.38 -16.42 -22.44
C LEU A 86 33.73 -17.44 -23.55
N ARG A 87 32.72 -17.93 -24.32
CA ARG A 87 32.81 -18.48 -25.72
C ARG A 87 31.42 -18.89 -26.31
N THR A 88 31.26 -18.85 -27.65
CA THR A 88 30.02 -18.99 -28.51
C THR A 88 30.26 -19.94 -29.72
N PRO A 89 29.41 -20.14 -30.79
CA PRO A 89 28.06 -19.66 -31.22
C PRO A 89 27.07 -20.83 -31.60
N GLY A 90 26.00 -20.80 -32.44
CA GLY A 90 25.23 -19.78 -33.20
C GLY A 90 24.28 -20.34 -34.31
N ASP A 91 23.34 -19.51 -34.80
CA ASP A 91 22.70 -19.40 -36.14
C ASP A 91 21.83 -20.49 -36.85
N ILE A 92 20.60 -20.12 -37.31
CA ILE A 92 19.96 -20.28 -38.68
C ILE A 92 18.43 -19.87 -38.66
N PRO A 93 17.79 -19.32 -39.74
CA PRO A 93 16.59 -18.42 -39.59
C PRO A 93 15.29 -18.60 -40.46
N ALA A 94 14.16 -18.04 -39.95
CA ALA A 94 13.03 -17.24 -40.52
C ALA A 94 12.08 -17.65 -41.70
N THR A 95 10.76 -17.28 -41.60
CA THR A 95 9.93 -16.49 -42.60
C THR A 95 8.41 -16.27 -42.25
N ASP A 96 8.03 -15.01 -41.94
CA ASP A 96 7.01 -14.07 -42.50
C ASP A 96 5.48 -14.32 -42.81
N ASN A 97 4.64 -13.34 -42.36
CA ASN A 97 3.57 -12.54 -43.08
C ASN A 97 2.02 -12.58 -42.78
N ALA A 98 1.54 -11.52 -42.07
CA ALA A 98 0.58 -10.44 -42.49
C ALA A 98 -1.00 -10.52 -42.42
N ALA A 99 -1.60 -9.33 -42.11
CA ALA A 99 -2.92 -8.68 -42.46
C ALA A 99 -4.31 -9.41 -42.45
N SER A 100 -5.51 -8.81 -42.20
CA SER A 100 -5.96 -7.52 -41.59
C SER A 100 -7.52 -7.44 -41.46
N ASP A 101 -8.06 -6.69 -40.48
CA ASP A 101 -9.30 -5.85 -40.46
C ASP A 101 -10.75 -6.45 -40.67
N ALA A 102 -11.88 -5.91 -40.11
CA ALA A 102 -12.17 -4.99 -38.98
C ALA A 102 -13.70 -4.74 -38.67
N THR A 103 -14.01 -4.14 -37.50
CA THR A 103 -15.13 -3.19 -37.13
C THR A 103 -16.61 -3.56 -36.79
N ASN A 104 -16.98 -3.23 -35.52
CA ASN A 104 -18.10 -2.38 -35.01
C ASN A 104 -19.62 -2.73 -35.06
N ALA A 105 -20.29 -2.70 -33.88
CA ALA A 105 -21.62 -2.08 -33.60
C ALA A 105 -21.86 -1.86 -32.08
N SER A 106 -22.91 -1.12 -31.66
CA SER A 106 -23.12 -0.64 -30.25
C SER A 106 -24.61 -0.59 -29.81
N THR A 107 -24.88 -0.71 -28.49
CA THR A 107 -26.15 -0.29 -27.82
C THR A 107 -25.95 0.02 -26.32
N SER A 108 -26.89 0.75 -25.69
CA SER A 108 -26.75 1.41 -24.37
C SER A 108 -27.24 0.61 -23.13
N PRO A 109 -26.77 0.92 -21.90
CA PRO A 109 -27.12 0.23 -20.65
C PRO A 109 -28.19 0.94 -19.76
N ALA A 110 -28.43 0.37 -18.57
CA ALA A 110 -29.47 0.73 -17.59
C ALA A 110 -28.90 1.49 -16.34
N PRO A 111 -29.72 1.94 -15.35
CA PRO A 111 -29.33 3.01 -14.42
C PRO A 111 -28.57 2.55 -13.15
N ALA A 112 -27.71 3.44 -12.64
CA ALA A 112 -26.86 3.22 -11.46
C ALA A 112 -27.57 3.45 -10.10
N HIS A 113 -26.96 2.95 -9.02
CA HIS A 113 -27.41 3.12 -7.64
C HIS A 113 -26.97 4.47 -7.04
N ALA A 114 -27.88 5.21 -6.40
CA ALA A 114 -27.57 6.51 -5.81
C ALA A 114 -26.85 6.38 -4.45
N ILE A 115 -25.61 6.86 -4.38
CA ILE A 115 -24.79 6.88 -3.14
C ILE A 115 -25.39 7.87 -2.13
N MET A 116 -25.97 7.35 -1.05
CA MET A 116 -26.56 8.17 0.02
C MET A 116 -25.49 8.69 1.02
N GLY A 117 -25.19 9.99 0.95
CA GLY A 117 -24.71 10.75 2.11
C GLY A 117 -23.27 11.28 2.06
N ALA A 118 -22.92 12.06 1.03
CA ALA A 118 -21.67 12.83 0.96
C ALA A 118 -21.65 14.10 1.87
N ASN A 119 -22.43 14.11 2.95
CA ASN A 119 -22.64 15.29 3.80
C ASN A 119 -21.38 15.58 4.64
N GLY A 120 -20.60 16.59 4.25
CA GLY A 120 -19.39 17.01 4.96
C GLY A 120 -18.08 16.85 4.18
N LEU A 121 -18.12 16.42 2.92
CA LEU A 121 -16.98 16.56 2.00
C LEU A 121 -16.93 18.01 1.47
N THR A 122 -15.72 18.55 1.32
CA THR A 122 -15.49 19.89 0.72
C THR A 122 -16.06 19.90 -0.71
N PRO A 123 -16.82 20.90 -1.19
CA PRO A 123 -17.33 20.89 -2.55
C PRO A 123 -16.18 21.01 -3.58
N LEU A 124 -16.04 20.02 -4.46
CA LEU A 124 -15.20 20.14 -5.67
C LEU A 124 -15.95 20.99 -6.72
N PRO A 125 -15.23 21.77 -7.56
CA PRO A 125 -15.82 22.39 -8.74
C PRO A 125 -16.42 21.31 -9.66
N ARG A 126 -17.75 21.34 -9.84
CA ARG A 126 -18.40 20.46 -10.82
C ARG A 126 -18.06 20.93 -12.24
N GLY A 127 -17.70 19.96 -13.08
CA GLY A 127 -17.38 20.20 -14.47
C GLY A 127 -16.93 18.90 -15.17
N PRO A 128 -16.58 18.99 -16.47
CA PRO A 128 -16.39 17.85 -17.35
C PRO A 128 -15.28 16.88 -16.93
N TRP A 129 -14.49 17.20 -15.91
CA TRP A 129 -13.40 16.37 -15.41
C TRP A 129 -13.85 15.51 -14.22
N THR A 130 -14.53 16.11 -13.23
CA THR A 130 -15.22 15.35 -12.18
C THR A 130 -16.32 14.46 -12.78
N ASP A 131 -16.95 14.91 -13.86
CA ASP A 131 -18.00 14.15 -14.53
C ASP A 131 -17.45 12.95 -15.31
N LEU A 132 -16.18 12.97 -15.74
CA LEU A 132 -15.51 11.81 -16.35
C LEU A 132 -15.15 10.73 -15.31
N ALA A 133 -14.72 11.13 -14.11
CA ALA A 133 -14.49 10.19 -13.00
C ALA A 133 -15.79 9.43 -12.62
N ARG A 134 -16.90 10.17 -12.48
CA ARG A 134 -18.23 9.58 -12.24
C ARG A 134 -18.65 8.64 -13.38
N GLN A 135 -18.61 9.12 -14.62
CA GLN A 135 -18.93 8.29 -15.80
C GLN A 135 -18.11 7.00 -15.90
N LEU A 136 -16.84 7.00 -15.45
CA LEU A 136 -15.97 5.83 -15.48
C LEU A 136 -16.39 4.77 -14.44
N VAL A 137 -16.75 5.19 -13.22
CA VAL A 137 -17.25 4.30 -12.17
C VAL A 137 -18.69 3.83 -12.46
N ASP A 138 -19.53 4.70 -13.02
CA ASP A 138 -20.90 4.38 -13.45
C ASP A 138 -20.95 3.45 -14.69
N ALA A 139 -19.82 3.18 -15.35
CA ALA A 139 -19.76 2.48 -16.62
C ALA A 139 -20.16 0.98 -16.53
N GLN A 140 -21.37 0.67 -17.00
CA GLN A 140 -21.98 -0.66 -16.93
C GLN A 140 -21.34 -1.72 -17.86
N ASP A 141 -20.45 -1.33 -18.76
CA ASP A 141 -19.80 -2.21 -19.73
C ASP A 141 -18.35 -1.77 -20.03
N LEU A 142 -17.48 -2.72 -20.34
CA LEU A 142 -16.05 -2.47 -20.56
C LEU A 142 -15.75 -1.66 -21.83
N ALA A 143 -16.61 -1.65 -22.85
CA ALA A 143 -16.37 -0.82 -24.04
C ALA A 143 -16.62 0.67 -23.72
N THR A 144 -17.68 0.97 -22.98
CA THR A 144 -17.96 2.30 -22.43
C THR A 144 -16.86 2.73 -21.46
N ALA A 145 -16.46 1.87 -20.52
CA ALA A 145 -15.36 2.16 -19.58
C ALA A 145 -14.04 2.42 -20.32
N THR A 146 -13.64 1.57 -21.27
CA THR A 146 -12.43 1.73 -22.08
C THR A 146 -12.44 3.04 -22.87
N ARG A 147 -13.59 3.41 -23.48
CA ARG A 147 -13.74 4.69 -24.18
C ARG A 147 -13.53 5.89 -23.24
N ILE A 148 -14.09 5.83 -22.03
CA ILE A 148 -13.93 6.89 -21.02
C ILE A 148 -12.49 6.95 -20.51
N THR A 149 -11.85 5.80 -20.26
CA THR A 149 -10.42 5.74 -19.89
C THR A 149 -9.52 6.32 -20.99
N ARG A 150 -9.80 6.09 -22.28
CA ARG A 150 -9.03 6.73 -23.38
C ARG A 150 -9.19 8.25 -23.39
N GLU A 151 -10.39 8.77 -23.13
CA GLU A 151 -10.66 10.22 -22.98
C GLU A 151 -9.97 10.81 -21.73
N VAL A 152 -9.96 10.08 -20.61
CA VAL A 152 -9.26 10.45 -19.37
C VAL A 152 -7.74 10.45 -19.57
N LEU A 153 -7.18 9.44 -20.25
CA LEU A 153 -5.76 9.40 -20.61
C LEU A 153 -5.40 10.57 -21.54
N ALA A 154 -6.23 10.85 -22.55
CA ALA A 154 -6.04 11.98 -23.47
C ALA A 154 -5.99 13.33 -22.73
N ARG A 155 -6.88 13.57 -21.77
CA ARG A 155 -6.87 14.77 -20.90
C ARG A 155 -5.74 14.77 -19.88
N GLY A 156 -5.27 13.57 -19.48
CA GLY A 156 -3.98 13.36 -18.82
C GLY A 156 -2.76 13.57 -19.73
N GLY A 157 -2.96 14.00 -20.98
CA GLY A 157 -1.92 14.26 -21.98
C GLY A 157 -1.26 13.01 -22.55
N MET A 158 -1.87 11.83 -22.39
CA MET A 158 -1.39 10.58 -22.98
C MET A 158 -2.27 10.20 -24.17
N ALA A 159 -1.69 10.17 -25.36
CA ALA A 159 -2.36 9.62 -26.54
C ALA A 159 -2.63 8.12 -26.35
N THR A 160 -3.61 7.57 -27.06
CA THR A 160 -3.86 6.12 -27.08
C THR A 160 -3.71 5.55 -28.48
N THR A 161 -3.14 4.35 -28.60
CA THR A 161 -2.71 3.75 -29.88
C THR A 161 -3.15 2.28 -29.99
N ASP A 162 -3.49 1.81 -31.19
CA ASP A 162 -3.70 0.38 -31.47
C ASP A 162 -2.39 -0.39 -31.73
N GLY A 163 -1.31 0.35 -31.94
CA GLY A 163 0.03 -0.14 -32.32
C GLY A 163 0.50 0.48 -33.65
N GLU A 164 -0.41 0.63 -34.62
CA GLU A 164 -0.14 1.31 -35.89
C GLU A 164 -0.42 2.81 -35.81
N ARG A 165 -1.54 3.19 -35.18
CA ARG A 165 -2.21 4.50 -35.32
C ARG A 165 -2.66 5.03 -33.97
N ILE A 166 -2.68 6.36 -33.85
CA ILE A 166 -3.29 7.04 -32.70
C ILE A 166 -4.82 6.94 -32.82
N VAL A 167 -5.45 6.33 -31.83
CA VAL A 167 -6.89 6.10 -31.70
C VAL A 167 -7.57 7.29 -30.99
N VAL A 168 -6.88 7.89 -30.02
CA VAL A 168 -7.27 9.18 -29.39
C VAL A 168 -6.00 9.99 -29.15
N GLU A 169 -5.96 11.23 -29.65
CA GLU A 169 -4.80 12.12 -29.49
C GLU A 169 -4.68 12.66 -28.05
N ALA A 170 -3.47 13.03 -27.65
CA ALA A 170 -3.24 13.70 -26.38
C ALA A 170 -3.77 15.14 -26.43
N ILE A 171 -4.53 15.55 -25.41
CA ILE A 171 -4.91 16.95 -25.21
C ILE A 171 -3.76 17.65 -24.47
N GLY A 172 -3.31 18.80 -25.00
CA GLY A 172 -2.10 19.48 -24.55
C GLY A 172 -2.16 19.98 -23.10
N PRO A 173 -1.02 20.00 -22.37
CA PRO A 173 0.30 19.50 -22.77
C PRO A 173 0.33 17.96 -22.86
N ALA A 174 1.11 17.41 -23.79
CA ALA A 174 1.21 15.97 -24.02
C ALA A 174 2.48 15.39 -23.37
N THR A 175 2.43 14.13 -22.92
CA THR A 175 3.62 13.32 -22.63
C THR A 175 4.23 12.81 -23.95
N PRO A 176 5.51 12.42 -23.97
CA PRO A 176 6.10 11.72 -25.12
C PRO A 176 5.64 10.25 -25.25
N TYR A 177 4.60 9.83 -24.53
CA TYR A 177 4.24 8.42 -24.37
C TYR A 177 2.78 8.13 -24.70
N ALA A 178 2.53 7.27 -25.70
CA ALA A 178 1.20 6.73 -25.99
C ALA A 178 0.91 5.47 -25.15
N MET A 179 -0.35 5.25 -24.75
CA MET A 179 -0.83 4.01 -24.13
C MET A 179 -1.50 3.11 -25.17
N THR A 180 -1.26 1.82 -25.13
CA THR A 180 -1.91 0.87 -26.06
C THR A 180 -3.41 0.73 -25.78
N ALA A 181 -4.15 0.27 -26.78
CA ALA A 181 -5.56 -0.07 -26.71
C ALA A 181 -5.88 -1.09 -25.61
N VAL A 182 -4.93 -1.98 -25.30
CA VAL A 182 -4.98 -3.00 -24.25
C VAL A 182 -4.69 -2.40 -22.88
N GLU A 183 -3.60 -1.64 -22.72
CA GLU A 183 -3.31 -0.94 -21.45
C GLU A 183 -4.49 -0.04 -21.03
N ALA A 184 -5.09 0.69 -21.98
CA ALA A 184 -6.28 1.50 -21.73
C ALA A 184 -7.54 0.70 -21.35
N ARG A 185 -7.62 -0.59 -21.70
CA ARG A 185 -8.69 -1.51 -21.27
C ARG A 185 -8.42 -2.03 -19.85
N ASN A 186 -7.19 -2.47 -19.56
CA ASN A 186 -6.77 -2.92 -18.23
C ASN A 186 -7.02 -1.84 -17.17
N LEU A 187 -6.63 -0.60 -17.50
CA LEU A 187 -6.87 0.59 -16.67
C LEU A 187 -8.37 0.88 -16.48
N ALA A 188 -9.23 0.53 -17.45
CA ALA A 188 -10.67 0.69 -17.34
C ALA A 188 -11.35 -0.37 -16.46
N MET A 189 -10.88 -1.63 -16.50
CA MET A 189 -11.38 -2.70 -15.63
C MET A 189 -11.18 -2.35 -14.15
N GLU A 190 -9.95 -1.98 -13.76
CA GLU A 190 -9.66 -1.57 -12.38
C GLU A 190 -10.39 -0.28 -11.97
N ALA A 191 -10.45 0.72 -12.86
CA ALA A 191 -11.08 2.01 -12.54
C ALA A 191 -12.61 2.00 -12.57
N ARG A 192 -13.26 1.01 -13.21
CA ARG A 192 -14.69 0.72 -13.05
C ARG A 192 -14.97 0.16 -11.65
N ASN A 193 -14.20 -0.86 -11.23
CA ASN A 193 -14.42 -1.57 -9.95
C ASN A 193 -13.84 -0.81 -8.73
N ARG A 194 -13.75 0.53 -8.83
CA ARG A 194 -12.99 1.43 -7.95
C ARG A 194 -13.39 1.39 -6.48
N GLU A 195 -14.65 1.07 -6.19
CA GLU A 195 -15.17 1.00 -4.82
C GLU A 195 -14.40 -0.05 -3.99
N THR A 196 -14.10 -1.19 -4.61
CA THR A 196 -13.46 -2.34 -3.94
C THR A 196 -12.00 -2.51 -4.35
N ALA A 197 -11.66 -2.39 -5.65
CA ALA A 197 -10.37 -2.75 -6.23
C ALA A 197 -9.31 -1.63 -6.17
N PHE A 198 -8.04 -2.04 -5.97
CA PHE A 198 -6.85 -1.17 -6.00
C PHE A 198 -5.55 -2.00 -6.06
N ARG A 199 -4.41 -1.36 -6.35
CA ARG A 199 -3.07 -1.97 -6.21
C ARG A 199 -2.32 -1.53 -4.96
N LEU A 200 -2.25 -0.22 -4.71
CA LEU A 200 -1.44 0.37 -3.64
C LEU A 200 -2.25 1.28 -2.73
N HIS A 201 -1.83 1.39 -1.47
CA HIS A 201 -2.11 2.55 -0.65
C HIS A 201 -1.18 3.71 -1.05
N ALA A 202 -1.55 4.95 -0.76
CA ALA A 202 -0.75 6.13 -1.07
C ALA A 202 0.59 6.13 -0.32
N SER A 203 0.67 5.51 0.86
CA SER A 203 1.92 5.22 1.58
C SER A 203 2.86 4.32 0.78
N GLU A 204 2.33 3.23 0.21
CA GLU A 204 3.08 2.30 -0.63
C GLU A 204 3.50 2.92 -1.97
N PHE A 205 2.63 3.74 -2.58
CA PHE A 205 2.97 4.46 -3.81
C PHE A 205 4.03 5.55 -3.54
N ALA A 206 3.90 6.33 -2.46
CA ALA A 206 4.90 7.32 -2.10
C ALA A 206 6.28 6.69 -1.81
N HIS A 207 6.33 5.58 -1.07
CA HIS A 207 7.60 4.88 -0.85
C HIS A 207 8.16 4.25 -2.15
N PHE A 208 7.31 3.87 -3.10
CA PHE A 208 7.74 3.50 -4.45
C PHE A 208 8.36 4.71 -5.20
N LEU A 209 7.75 5.90 -5.17
CA LEU A 209 8.30 7.10 -5.83
C LEU A 209 9.67 7.48 -5.22
N ASP A 210 9.72 7.56 -3.89
CA ASP A 210 10.89 7.77 -3.05
C ASP A 210 12.02 6.77 -3.35
N THR A 211 11.68 5.48 -3.55
CA THR A 211 12.63 4.45 -4.00
C THR A 211 13.28 4.78 -5.36
N PHE A 212 12.61 5.52 -6.25
CA PHE A 212 13.18 6.01 -7.51
C PHE A 212 13.85 7.39 -7.40
N ALA A 213 14.33 7.73 -6.20
CA ALA A 213 14.97 8.99 -5.85
C ALA A 213 14.08 10.22 -6.05
N TRP A 214 12.76 10.04 -5.94
CA TRP A 214 11.83 11.15 -5.74
C TRP A 214 11.62 11.38 -4.25
N ASP A 215 12.59 12.04 -3.62
CA ASP A 215 12.43 12.53 -2.26
C ASP A 215 11.20 13.46 -2.19
N LEU A 216 10.28 13.13 -1.29
CA LEU A 216 9.06 13.87 -1.00
C LEU A 216 9.21 14.73 0.27
N GLY A 217 10.44 14.98 0.72
CA GLY A 217 10.78 15.63 1.99
C GLY A 217 10.58 14.74 3.21
N GLY A 218 10.43 13.43 3.01
CA GLY A 218 10.24 12.45 4.09
C GLY A 218 11.56 12.01 4.72
N SER A 219 12.60 11.82 3.90
CA SER A 219 13.95 11.44 4.36
C SER A 219 14.81 12.68 4.63
N ALA A 220 14.50 13.42 5.70
CA ALA A 220 15.23 14.63 6.11
C ALA A 220 16.71 14.41 6.56
N ASN A 221 17.27 13.23 6.29
CA ASN A 221 18.69 12.89 6.43
C ASN A 221 19.21 12.42 5.04
N ASP A 222 20.01 13.25 4.37
CA ASP A 222 20.62 12.97 3.04
C ASP A 222 21.43 11.66 2.98
N ASP A 223 21.84 11.10 4.12
CA ASP A 223 22.72 9.94 4.23
C ASP A 223 22.09 8.58 3.87
N ASN A 224 20.75 8.45 3.77
CA ASN A 224 20.04 7.16 3.75
C ASN A 224 19.26 6.76 2.46
N PRO A 225 19.85 6.78 1.24
CA PRO A 225 19.17 6.27 0.04
C PRO A 225 19.27 4.74 -0.11
N ALA A 226 18.12 4.06 -0.26
CA ALA A 226 17.89 2.80 -0.99
C ALA A 226 18.71 1.50 -0.74
N TRP A 227 19.79 1.46 0.07
CA TRP A 227 20.64 0.25 0.23
C TRP A 227 20.94 -0.18 1.68
N LEU A 228 20.19 0.33 2.66
CA LEU A 228 20.30 0.01 4.09
C LEU A 228 20.51 -1.50 4.35
N THR A 229 21.61 -1.84 5.01
CA THR A 229 21.89 -3.21 5.44
C THR A 229 20.90 -3.66 6.52
N LYS A 230 20.77 -4.97 6.72
CA LYS A 230 19.89 -5.55 7.75
C LYS A 230 20.23 -5.15 9.18
N ASP A 231 21.41 -4.56 9.40
CA ASP A 231 21.85 -4.09 10.71
C ASP A 231 21.58 -2.57 10.86
N GLU A 232 21.60 -1.80 9.77
CA GLU A 232 21.13 -0.40 9.74
C GLU A 232 19.60 -0.29 9.82
N VAL A 233 18.86 -1.17 9.12
CA VAL A 233 17.39 -1.26 9.28
C VAL A 233 17.03 -1.55 10.74
N ARG A 234 17.72 -2.49 11.40
CA ARG A 234 17.52 -2.76 12.83
C ARG A 234 17.90 -1.58 13.72
N ALA A 235 18.97 -0.84 13.41
CA ALA A 235 19.31 0.35 14.18
C ALA A 235 18.22 1.43 14.12
N ILE A 236 17.54 1.58 12.98
CA ILE A 236 16.39 2.49 12.80
C ILE A 236 15.15 1.96 13.55
N GLU A 237 14.88 0.66 13.48
CA GLU A 237 13.82 0.00 14.28
C GLU A 237 14.06 0.23 15.79
N ASP A 238 15.28 -0.06 16.28
CA ASP A 238 15.71 0.08 17.67
C ASP A 238 15.64 1.55 18.16
N GLU A 239 16.13 2.51 17.37
CA GLU A 239 16.10 3.94 17.73
C GLU A 239 14.67 4.47 17.81
N ARG A 240 13.78 4.06 16.89
CA ARG A 240 12.38 4.53 16.92
C ARG A 240 11.52 3.81 17.96
N GLU A 241 11.81 2.54 18.29
CA GLU A 241 11.21 1.88 19.47
C GLU A 241 11.60 2.64 20.75
N ALA A 242 12.88 2.97 20.91
CA ALA A 242 13.35 3.82 22.02
C ALA A 242 12.71 5.22 22.04
N ARG A 243 12.43 5.82 20.86
CA ARG A 243 11.69 7.10 20.75
C ARG A 243 10.24 6.98 21.24
N PHE A 244 9.53 5.90 20.90
CA PHE A 244 8.17 5.68 21.40
C PHE A 244 8.15 5.39 22.90
N ASP A 245 9.07 4.56 23.40
CA ASP A 245 9.24 4.29 24.83
C ASP A 245 9.53 5.59 25.60
N ALA A 246 10.36 6.48 25.07
CA ALA A 246 10.60 7.79 25.68
C ALA A 246 9.33 8.66 25.74
N ILE A 247 8.51 8.70 24.68
CA ILE A 247 7.25 9.46 24.66
C ILE A 247 6.23 8.86 25.64
N ALA A 248 6.11 7.53 25.70
CA ALA A 248 5.25 6.83 26.64
C ALA A 248 5.70 7.02 28.10
N ALA A 249 7.01 7.00 28.36
CA ALA A 249 7.59 7.27 29.67
C ALA A 249 7.35 8.73 30.11
N VAL A 250 7.50 9.71 29.23
CA VAL A 250 7.19 11.13 29.53
C VAL A 250 5.70 11.30 29.84
N ALA A 251 4.80 10.73 29.03
CA ALA A 251 3.36 10.78 29.29
C ALA A 251 2.96 10.09 30.61
N THR A 252 3.66 9.02 30.99
CA THR A 252 3.48 8.33 32.28
C THR A 252 4.01 9.17 33.45
N ALA A 253 5.19 9.79 33.32
CA ALA A 253 5.74 10.69 34.33
C ALA A 253 4.86 11.93 34.55
N GLU A 254 4.28 12.50 33.48
CA GLU A 254 3.26 13.55 33.60
C GLU A 254 1.98 13.06 34.29
N ALA A 255 1.52 11.84 34.01
CA ALA A 255 0.38 11.23 34.69
C ALA A 255 0.61 11.12 36.20
N GLU A 256 1.77 10.58 36.60
CA GLU A 256 2.17 10.44 38.00
C GLU A 256 2.35 11.79 38.70
N ALA A 257 2.97 12.78 38.05
CA ALA A 257 3.14 14.12 38.61
C ALA A 257 1.78 14.81 38.87
N ARG A 258 0.84 14.70 37.91
CA ARG A 258 -0.53 15.20 38.06
C ARG A 258 -1.28 14.44 39.17
N GLU A 259 -1.09 13.13 39.29
CA GLU A 259 -1.72 12.35 40.38
C GLU A 259 -1.14 12.74 41.75
N GLN A 260 0.17 12.97 41.88
CA GLN A 260 0.80 13.47 43.11
C GLN A 260 0.34 14.90 43.49
N GLU A 261 0.03 15.76 42.51
CA GLU A 261 -0.63 17.05 42.78
C GLU A 261 -2.05 16.84 43.34
N TRP A 262 -2.86 15.99 42.69
CA TRP A 262 -4.20 15.68 43.16
C TRP A 262 -4.20 15.03 44.56
N GLN A 263 -3.28 14.12 44.85
CA GLN A 263 -3.13 13.50 46.17
C GLN A 263 -2.81 14.56 47.24
N ARG A 264 -1.85 15.46 46.99
CA ARG A 264 -1.55 16.59 47.91
C ARG A 264 -2.74 17.51 48.12
N ARG A 265 -3.47 17.85 47.04
CA ARG A 265 -4.68 18.67 47.11
C ARG A 265 -5.78 18.00 47.91
N ILE A 266 -6.03 16.70 47.69
CA ILE A 266 -7.02 15.90 48.40
C ILE A 266 -6.68 15.83 49.89
N ALA A 267 -5.43 15.50 50.26
CA ALA A 267 -5.00 15.47 51.66
C ALA A 267 -5.22 16.82 52.38
N SER A 268 -4.95 17.95 51.70
CA SER A 268 -5.20 19.29 52.26
C SER A 268 -6.69 19.60 52.51
N LEU A 269 -7.59 18.99 51.73
CA LEU A 269 -9.04 19.11 51.86
C LEU A 269 -9.62 18.13 52.90
N GLU A 270 -9.01 16.95 53.04
CA GLU A 270 -9.33 15.97 54.08
C GLU A 270 -8.99 16.51 55.47
N ALA A 271 -7.83 17.16 55.64
CA ALA A 271 -7.46 17.84 56.88
C ALA A 271 -8.51 18.89 57.31
N ARG A 272 -8.93 19.76 56.37
CA ARG A 272 -9.99 20.77 56.62
C ARG A 272 -11.35 20.15 56.92
N PHE A 273 -11.68 19.03 56.29
CA PHE A 273 -12.93 18.31 56.54
C PHE A 273 -12.95 17.65 57.93
N GLU A 274 -11.86 17.02 58.35
CA GLU A 274 -11.74 16.43 59.69
C GLU A 274 -11.66 17.49 60.80
N GLU A 275 -11.03 18.64 60.55
CA GLU A 275 -11.09 19.82 61.44
C GLU A 275 -12.55 20.30 61.64
N ALA A 276 -13.29 20.53 60.54
CA ALA A 276 -14.69 20.95 60.60
C ALA A 276 -15.63 19.88 61.21
N ARG A 277 -15.25 18.59 61.11
CA ARG A 277 -15.94 17.47 61.75
C ARG A 277 -15.66 17.42 63.26
N ALA A 278 -14.43 17.70 63.69
CA ALA A 278 -14.08 17.79 65.11
C ALA A 278 -14.80 18.96 65.79
N ASP A 279 -14.80 20.15 65.17
CA ASP A 279 -15.57 21.33 65.60
C ASP A 279 -17.06 21.01 65.77
N LEU A 280 -17.69 20.38 64.76
CA LEU A 280 -19.08 19.93 64.86
C LEU A 280 -19.30 18.95 66.02
N THR A 281 -18.38 18.02 66.26
CA THR A 281 -18.50 17.03 67.34
C THR A 281 -18.47 17.71 68.71
N VAL A 282 -17.52 18.62 68.93
CA VAL A 282 -17.42 19.41 70.17
C VAL A 282 -18.67 20.27 70.40
N VAL A 283 -19.23 20.87 69.35
CA VAL A 283 -20.47 21.67 69.47
C VAL A 283 -21.70 20.79 69.70
N GLU A 284 -21.78 19.61 69.09
CA GLU A 284 -22.86 18.64 69.37
C GLU A 284 -22.82 18.15 70.82
N ASP A 285 -21.64 17.80 71.36
CA ASP A 285 -21.52 17.35 72.75
C ASP A 285 -21.81 18.47 73.76
N ALA A 286 -21.40 19.71 73.47
CA ALA A 286 -21.83 20.88 74.26
C ALA A 286 -23.36 21.08 74.24
N VAL A 287 -24.01 20.89 73.09
CA VAL A 287 -25.48 20.95 72.97
C VAL A 287 -26.17 19.80 73.73
N ARG A 288 -25.58 18.60 73.76
CA ARG A 288 -26.09 17.46 74.54
C ARG A 288 -26.01 17.73 76.05
N ALA A 289 -24.91 18.31 76.52
CA ALA A 289 -24.63 18.53 77.95
C ALA A 289 -25.50 19.59 78.65
N VAL A 290 -26.01 20.60 77.93
CA VAL A 290 -26.76 21.72 78.53
C VAL A 290 -28.29 21.55 78.49
N SER A 291 -29.00 22.33 79.31
CA SER A 291 -30.47 22.29 79.44
C SER A 291 -31.21 22.79 78.19
N SER A 292 -32.51 22.49 78.09
CA SER A 292 -33.36 22.89 76.96
C SER A 292 -33.46 24.42 76.76
N ALA A 293 -33.25 25.22 77.80
CA ALA A 293 -33.18 26.68 77.69
C ALA A 293 -31.85 27.13 77.06
N GLU A 294 -30.73 26.59 77.52
CA GLU A 294 -29.37 26.91 77.05
C GLU A 294 -29.12 26.43 75.62
N ARG A 295 -29.73 25.30 75.21
CA ARG A 295 -29.65 24.79 73.82
C ARG A 295 -30.08 25.82 72.78
N LYS A 296 -31.00 26.74 73.10
CA LYS A 296 -31.38 27.84 72.20
C LYS A 296 -30.22 28.81 71.92
N GLN A 297 -29.34 29.04 72.89
CA GLN A 297 -28.16 29.90 72.74
C GLN A 297 -27.04 29.21 71.95
N LEU A 298 -26.92 27.89 72.04
CA LEU A 298 -25.93 27.11 71.28
C LEU A 298 -26.36 26.78 69.84
N HIS A 299 -27.67 26.81 69.53
CA HIS A 299 -28.17 26.42 68.19
C HIS A 299 -27.50 27.17 67.01
N PRO A 300 -27.25 28.50 67.05
CA PRO A 300 -26.52 29.19 65.98
C PRO A 300 -25.09 28.66 65.78
N ARG A 301 -24.40 28.25 66.85
CA ARG A 301 -23.06 27.64 66.78
C ARG A 301 -23.13 26.26 66.13
N LEU A 302 -24.17 25.48 66.41
CA LEU A 302 -24.39 24.16 65.81
C LEU A 302 -24.64 24.27 64.30
N GLU A 303 -25.48 25.19 63.84
CA GLU A 303 -25.71 25.38 62.41
C GLU A 303 -24.48 25.96 61.70
N ALA A 304 -23.70 26.84 62.35
CA ALA A 304 -22.42 27.30 61.82
C ALA A 304 -21.40 26.15 61.65
N ALA A 305 -21.27 25.25 62.64
CA ALA A 305 -20.38 24.09 62.56
C ALA A 305 -20.84 23.08 61.48
N LYS A 306 -22.16 22.83 61.37
CA LYS A 306 -22.74 22.04 60.27
C LYS A 306 -22.45 22.67 58.91
N GLN A 307 -22.52 23.99 58.79
CA GLN A 307 -22.21 24.71 57.56
C GLN A 307 -20.72 24.58 57.20
N ARG A 308 -19.80 24.83 58.14
CA ARG A 308 -18.35 24.60 57.95
C ARG A 308 -18.05 23.18 57.43
N ARG A 309 -18.70 22.16 57.98
CA ARG A 309 -18.57 20.77 57.52
C ARG A 309 -19.10 20.56 56.09
N ARG A 310 -20.21 21.20 55.71
CA ARG A 310 -20.73 21.17 54.32
C ARG A 310 -19.75 21.85 53.35
N ASP A 311 -19.26 23.02 53.74
CA ASP A 311 -18.33 23.84 52.94
C ASP A 311 -16.96 23.18 52.75
N ALA A 312 -16.50 22.37 53.70
CA ALA A 312 -15.30 21.55 53.55
C ALA A 312 -15.54 20.27 52.70
N LEU A 313 -16.71 19.64 52.84
CA LEU A 313 -17.02 18.37 52.14
C LEU A 313 -17.22 18.55 50.63
N GLY A 314 -17.87 19.64 50.19
CA GLY A 314 -18.13 19.90 48.77
C GLY A 314 -16.84 19.91 47.92
N PRO A 315 -15.84 20.76 48.24
CA PRO A 315 -14.54 20.80 47.58
C PRO A 315 -13.78 19.47 47.63
N LEU A 316 -13.86 18.72 48.73
CA LEU A 316 -13.22 17.40 48.85
C LEU A 316 -13.83 16.39 47.86
N VAL A 317 -15.17 16.33 47.77
CA VAL A 317 -15.86 15.46 46.81
C VAL A 317 -15.56 15.87 45.37
N ALA A 318 -15.52 17.17 45.08
CA ALA A 318 -15.16 17.71 43.77
C ALA A 318 -13.71 17.36 43.37
N ALA A 319 -12.75 17.53 44.29
CA ALA A 319 -11.34 17.21 44.05
C ALA A 319 -11.13 15.70 43.84
N ARG A 320 -11.76 14.85 44.67
CA ARG A 320 -11.75 13.39 44.47
C ARG A 320 -12.39 12.98 43.14
N ARG A 321 -13.45 13.67 42.66
CA ARG A 321 -14.02 13.43 41.32
C ARG A 321 -13.01 13.80 40.23
N ALA A 322 -12.46 15.01 40.27
CA ALA A 322 -11.53 15.52 39.25
C ALA A 322 -10.25 14.68 39.14
N ALA A 323 -9.71 14.18 40.25
CA ALA A 323 -8.57 13.26 40.25
C ALA A 323 -8.89 11.92 39.54
N ASN A 324 -10.09 11.37 39.74
CA ASN A 324 -10.59 10.18 39.04
C ASN A 324 -10.98 10.44 37.56
N GLU A 325 -11.08 11.70 37.14
CA GLU A 325 -11.21 12.13 35.75
C GLU A 325 -9.80 12.17 35.12
N ALA A 326 -8.90 12.97 35.69
CA ALA A 326 -7.52 13.15 35.23
C ALA A 326 -6.72 11.83 35.14
N SER A 327 -6.85 10.91 36.11
CA SER A 327 -6.16 9.61 36.08
C SER A 327 -6.71 8.68 34.97
N ARG A 328 -8.00 8.80 34.59
CA ARG A 328 -8.54 8.11 33.39
C ARG A 328 -8.03 8.75 32.10
N ASP A 329 -8.00 10.07 32.03
CA ASP A 329 -7.59 10.81 30.84
C ASP A 329 -6.10 10.64 30.54
N ALA A 330 -5.28 10.57 31.58
CA ALA A 330 -3.85 10.24 31.47
C ALA A 330 -3.63 8.80 30.97
N ARG A 331 -4.35 7.81 31.50
CA ARG A 331 -4.32 6.42 30.96
C ARG A 331 -4.80 6.35 29.51
N ARG A 332 -5.80 7.16 29.13
CA ARG A 332 -6.23 7.32 27.73
C ARG A 332 -5.16 8.00 26.87
N GLN A 333 -4.35 8.91 27.41
CA GLN A 333 -3.23 9.53 26.70
C GLN A 333 -2.10 8.50 26.46
N VAL A 334 -1.65 7.80 27.50
CA VAL A 334 -0.63 6.74 27.40
C VAL A 334 -1.07 5.65 26.41
N SER A 335 -2.27 5.09 26.55
CA SER A 335 -2.71 4.04 25.63
C SER A 335 -2.97 4.51 24.19
N ARG A 336 -3.22 5.81 23.97
CA ARG A 336 -3.23 6.38 22.60
C ARG A 336 -1.82 6.46 22.02
N ILE A 337 -0.80 6.78 22.82
CA ILE A 337 0.61 6.79 22.42
C ILE A 337 1.07 5.37 22.07
N GLU A 338 0.81 4.38 22.94
CA GLU A 338 1.09 2.96 22.69
C GLU A 338 0.43 2.47 21.39
N GLN A 339 -0.86 2.77 21.20
CA GLN A 339 -1.60 2.38 19.99
C GLN A 339 -1.15 3.13 18.73
N ASN A 340 -0.56 4.32 18.84
CA ASN A 340 0.02 5.04 17.70
C ASN A 340 1.36 4.41 17.32
N GLY A 341 2.31 4.31 18.26
CA GLY A 341 3.61 3.70 18.01
C GLY A 341 3.52 2.27 17.50
N HIS A 342 2.59 1.46 18.02
CA HIS A 342 2.35 0.11 17.51
C HIS A 342 1.70 0.07 16.11
N ARG A 343 0.99 1.12 15.69
CA ARG A 343 0.45 1.26 14.32
C ARG A 343 1.51 1.79 13.35
N GLU A 344 2.30 2.78 13.75
CA GLU A 344 3.42 3.31 12.96
C GLU A 344 4.50 2.23 12.74
N ALA A 345 4.88 1.51 13.79
CA ALA A 345 5.73 0.32 13.68
C ALA A 345 5.05 -0.87 12.98
N TRP A 346 3.75 -0.83 12.64
CA TRP A 346 3.14 -1.81 11.73
C TRP A 346 3.18 -1.32 10.28
N ALA A 347 2.88 -0.04 10.04
CA ALA A 347 2.91 0.58 8.73
C ALA A 347 4.30 0.43 8.10
N GLU A 348 5.37 0.71 8.85
CA GLU A 348 6.75 0.46 8.42
C GLU A 348 7.00 -0.98 7.97
N ARG A 349 6.56 -1.97 8.75
CA ARG A 349 6.82 -3.40 8.46
C ARG A 349 6.02 -3.95 7.27
N GLN A 350 5.25 -3.11 6.58
CA GLN A 350 4.38 -3.47 5.45
C GLN A 350 4.56 -2.57 4.24
N VAL A 351 4.78 -1.27 4.48
CA VAL A 351 5.16 -0.26 3.47
C VAL A 351 6.69 -0.28 3.33
N GLY A 352 7.39 0.22 4.35
CA GLY A 352 8.84 0.36 4.45
C GLY A 352 9.21 1.46 5.46
N PRO A 353 10.50 1.71 5.74
CA PRO A 353 10.93 2.74 6.69
C PRO A 353 10.36 4.13 6.33
N ASN A 354 10.21 4.42 5.04
CA ASN A 354 9.80 5.73 4.53
C ASN A 354 8.26 5.81 4.36
N TYR A 355 7.49 5.15 5.23
CA TYR A 355 6.02 5.23 5.22
C TYR A 355 5.50 6.67 5.44
N GLU A 356 6.27 7.51 6.13
CA GLU A 356 5.97 8.94 6.37
C GLU A 356 5.97 9.76 5.08
N SER A 357 6.72 9.34 4.04
CA SER A 357 6.64 9.94 2.69
C SER A 357 5.23 9.84 2.09
N GLY A 358 4.40 8.89 2.58
CA GLY A 358 2.98 8.82 2.24
C GLY A 358 2.18 10.03 2.69
N ASP A 359 2.43 10.55 3.89
CA ASP A 359 1.69 11.69 4.43
C ASP A 359 2.17 13.00 3.78
N ALA A 360 3.46 13.09 3.40
CA ALA A 360 3.97 14.14 2.53
C ALA A 360 3.37 14.07 1.11
N PHE A 361 3.20 12.88 0.54
CA PHE A 361 2.49 12.67 -0.72
C PHE A 361 1.02 13.11 -0.66
N LEU A 362 0.33 12.91 0.46
CA LEU A 362 -1.03 13.43 0.65
C LEU A 362 -1.06 14.97 0.74
N GLN A 363 -0.08 15.61 1.40
CA GLN A 363 0.03 17.07 1.44
C GLN A 363 0.34 17.67 0.06
N LEU A 364 1.18 16.99 -0.73
CA LEU A 364 1.43 17.26 -2.14
C LEU A 364 0.11 17.22 -2.95
N LEU A 365 -0.68 16.15 -2.81
CA LEU A 365 -1.96 16.04 -3.51
C LEU A 365 -2.95 17.11 -3.05
N ASP A 366 -3.12 17.34 -1.75
CA ASP A 366 -4.01 18.38 -1.20
C ASP A 366 -3.66 19.77 -1.74
N THR A 367 -2.37 20.14 -1.71
CA THR A 367 -1.88 21.41 -2.27
C THR A 367 -2.18 21.53 -3.77
N TRP A 368 -1.93 20.46 -4.53
CA TRP A 368 -2.15 20.44 -5.98
C TRP A 368 -3.64 20.52 -6.36
N VAL A 369 -4.51 19.85 -5.59
CA VAL A 369 -5.96 19.90 -5.77
C VAL A 369 -6.53 21.25 -5.34
N ARG A 370 -6.02 21.87 -4.28
CA ARG A 370 -6.37 23.26 -3.89
C ARG A 370 -6.06 24.27 -4.98
N GLU A 371 -4.88 24.16 -5.61
CA GLU A 371 -4.48 25.08 -6.68
C GLU A 371 -5.36 24.87 -7.92
N ALA A 372 -5.54 23.62 -8.33
CA ALA A 372 -6.38 23.25 -9.45
C ALA A 372 -7.86 23.67 -9.28
N ALA A 373 -8.38 23.65 -8.03
CA ALA A 373 -9.74 24.07 -7.72
C ALA A 373 -9.98 25.57 -7.90
N LYS A 374 -8.93 26.41 -7.91
CA LYS A 374 -9.02 27.83 -8.29
C LYS A 374 -9.18 28.02 -9.80
N HIS A 375 -8.61 27.11 -10.60
CA HIS A 375 -8.54 27.18 -12.06
C HIS A 375 -9.15 25.93 -12.74
N PRO A 376 -10.42 25.57 -12.46
CA PRO A 376 -11.08 24.34 -12.94
C PRO A 376 -11.42 24.33 -14.44
N GLY A 377 -10.85 25.27 -15.21
CA GLY A 377 -10.92 25.31 -16.68
C GLY A 377 -9.55 25.28 -17.38
N ASP A 378 -8.43 25.39 -16.66
CA ASP A 378 -7.07 25.20 -17.21
C ASP A 378 -6.80 23.69 -17.38
N PRO A 379 -6.53 23.18 -18.60
CA PRO A 379 -6.26 21.76 -18.84
C PRO A 379 -5.24 21.10 -17.89
N GLN A 380 -4.27 21.83 -17.33
CA GLN A 380 -3.32 21.27 -16.36
C GLN A 380 -3.99 20.84 -15.04
N SER A 381 -5.08 21.50 -14.67
CA SER A 381 -5.91 21.19 -13.49
C SER A 381 -6.76 19.93 -13.65
N PHE A 382 -6.78 19.29 -14.82
CA PHE A 382 -7.53 18.05 -15.08
C PHE A 382 -7.14 16.92 -14.12
N THR A 383 -5.85 16.56 -14.09
CA THR A 383 -5.37 15.42 -13.31
C THR A 383 -5.70 15.53 -11.81
N PRO A 384 -5.35 16.62 -11.10
CA PRO A 384 -5.67 16.72 -9.68
C PRO A 384 -7.17 16.69 -9.39
N LEU A 385 -8.01 17.40 -10.15
CA LEU A 385 -9.47 17.36 -9.92
C LEU A 385 -10.09 16.00 -10.27
N PHE A 386 -9.52 15.25 -11.22
CA PHE A 386 -9.90 13.85 -11.50
C PHE A 386 -9.50 12.93 -10.33
N LEU A 387 -8.25 13.01 -9.84
CA LEU A 387 -7.79 12.25 -8.66
C LEU A 387 -8.65 12.56 -7.42
N ALA A 388 -9.00 13.83 -7.21
CA ALA A 388 -9.83 14.26 -6.08
C ALA A 388 -11.26 13.72 -6.14
N GLU A 389 -11.84 13.53 -7.34
CA GLU A 389 -13.15 12.90 -7.48
C GLU A 389 -13.04 11.37 -7.32
N MET A 390 -12.04 10.71 -7.93
CA MET A 390 -11.81 9.27 -7.77
C MET A 390 -11.53 8.87 -6.30
N ALA A 391 -10.87 9.74 -5.52
CA ALA A 391 -10.69 9.59 -4.09
C ALA A 391 -12.03 9.56 -3.31
N ARG A 392 -13.04 10.28 -3.78
CA ARG A 392 -14.37 10.38 -3.16
C ARG A 392 -15.32 9.27 -3.60
N LEU A 393 -15.08 8.68 -4.78
CA LEU A 393 -15.80 7.51 -5.30
C LEU A 393 -15.28 6.19 -4.68
N GLN A 394 -14.37 6.24 -3.70
CA GLN A 394 -14.03 5.09 -2.88
C GLN A 394 -15.17 4.74 -1.91
N GLN A 395 -15.36 3.44 -1.64
CA GLN A 395 -16.30 2.92 -0.65
C GLN A 395 -16.12 3.50 0.77
N THR A 396 -14.94 4.05 1.07
CA THR A 396 -14.74 5.02 2.15
C THR A 396 -14.27 6.32 1.50
N PRO A 397 -15.16 7.30 1.27
CA PRO A 397 -14.81 8.53 0.56
C PRO A 397 -13.67 9.29 1.24
N PHE A 398 -12.67 9.67 0.45
CA PHE A 398 -11.46 10.36 0.88
C PHE A 398 -11.47 11.79 0.34
N ASP A 399 -11.30 12.80 1.20
CA ASP A 399 -11.32 14.21 0.78
C ASP A 399 -9.89 14.78 0.61
N LEU A 400 -9.42 14.87 -0.64
CA LEU A 400 -8.18 15.55 -1.02
C LEU A 400 -8.28 17.10 -1.04
N LEU A 401 -9.30 17.70 -0.41
CA LEU A 401 -9.41 19.14 -0.15
C LEU A 401 -9.62 19.48 1.34
N GLY A 402 -9.74 18.48 2.22
CA GLY A 402 -10.02 18.69 3.64
C GLY A 402 -8.83 19.26 4.40
N SER A 403 -8.83 20.58 4.65
CA SER A 403 -7.71 21.27 5.35
C SER A 403 -7.50 20.78 6.78
N GLU A 404 -8.55 20.25 7.37
CA GLU A 404 -8.47 19.28 8.45
C GLU A 404 -9.17 18.01 7.95
N TYR A 405 -8.42 17.07 7.40
CA TYR A 405 -8.23 15.70 7.90
C TYR A 405 -9.39 15.02 8.70
N MET A 406 -10.66 15.35 8.43
CA MET A 406 -11.83 14.76 9.07
C MET A 406 -12.59 13.88 8.09
N ARG A 407 -13.15 12.76 8.59
CA ARG A 407 -14.27 12.13 7.89
C ARG A 407 -15.50 13.05 7.96
N PRO A 408 -16.36 13.08 6.93
CA PRO A 408 -17.63 13.82 6.98
C PRO A 408 -18.43 13.52 8.26
N SER A 409 -18.73 14.56 9.04
CA SER A 409 -19.49 14.40 10.29
C SER A 409 -20.95 14.04 10.02
N ARG A 410 -21.46 13.01 10.71
CA ARG A 410 -22.90 12.81 10.87
C ARG A 410 -23.35 13.59 12.11
N GLY A 411 -23.96 14.75 11.89
CA GLY A 411 -24.49 15.63 12.93
C GLY A 411 -23.68 16.90 13.15
N THR A 412 -24.38 17.96 13.54
CA THR A 412 -23.85 19.30 13.84
C THR A 412 -23.38 19.42 15.30
N ASP A 413 -22.60 20.46 15.57
CA ASP A 413 -22.25 20.99 16.89
C ASP A 413 -21.49 20.08 17.88
N GLN A 414 -20.89 18.99 17.40
CA GLN A 414 -19.73 18.38 18.08
C GLN A 414 -18.56 18.19 17.11
N SER A 415 -17.39 18.69 17.49
CA SER A 415 -16.12 18.37 16.82
C SER A 415 -15.81 16.89 17.05
N VAL A 416 -15.92 16.08 16.00
CA VAL A 416 -15.68 14.64 16.06
C VAL A 416 -14.17 14.38 16.14
N ASP A 417 -13.61 14.47 17.36
CA ASP A 417 -12.27 13.93 17.66
C ASP A 417 -12.32 12.40 17.55
N LEU A 418 -12.17 11.92 16.32
CA LEU A 418 -11.88 10.54 16.02
C LEU A 418 -10.65 10.40 15.14
N ARG A 419 -9.53 10.12 15.82
CA ARG A 419 -8.50 9.16 15.36
C ARG A 419 -7.51 9.65 14.30
N GLY A 420 -7.45 10.97 14.08
CA GLY A 420 -6.48 11.61 13.19
C GLY A 420 -6.89 11.52 11.72
N GLY A 421 -6.02 12.04 10.84
CA GLY A 421 -6.35 12.19 9.43
C GLY A 421 -6.65 10.86 8.71
N PRO A 422 -7.46 10.91 7.64
CA PRO A 422 -7.35 9.98 6.52
C PRO A 422 -5.86 9.80 6.18
N ARG A 423 -5.32 8.63 6.52
CA ARG A 423 -3.87 8.38 6.39
C ARG A 423 -3.50 8.10 4.95
N SER A 424 -2.21 8.17 4.64
CA SER A 424 -1.67 7.61 3.39
C SER A 424 -1.96 6.10 3.24
N ASP A 425 -2.18 5.41 4.35
CA ASP A 425 -2.71 4.03 4.42
C ASP A 425 -4.22 3.90 4.11
N ASP A 426 -5.01 4.98 4.15
CA ASP A 426 -6.44 4.97 3.84
C ASP A 426 -6.73 5.31 2.37
N TYR A 427 -5.98 6.24 1.76
CA TYR A 427 -6.11 6.56 0.33
C TYR A 427 -5.57 5.40 -0.52
N ARG A 428 -6.48 4.64 -1.14
CA ARG A 428 -6.15 3.58 -2.11
C ARG A 428 -5.97 4.19 -3.50
N MET A 429 -5.05 3.67 -4.31
CA MET A 429 -4.83 4.11 -5.69
C MET A 429 -4.89 2.93 -6.68
N THR A 430 -5.59 3.16 -7.79
CA THR A 430 -5.59 2.33 -9.00
C THR A 430 -4.40 2.67 -9.90
N LEU A 431 -4.10 1.80 -10.86
CA LEU A 431 -3.08 2.05 -11.87
C LEU A 431 -3.39 3.26 -12.75
N LEU A 432 -4.68 3.58 -12.97
CA LEU A 432 -5.07 4.76 -13.74
C LEU A 432 -4.69 6.04 -13.00
N GLU A 433 -4.96 6.11 -11.70
CA GLU A 433 -4.60 7.25 -10.85
C GLU A 433 -3.08 7.42 -10.75
N MET A 434 -2.33 6.32 -10.57
CA MET A 434 -0.87 6.34 -10.57
C MET A 434 -0.27 6.78 -11.93
N GLN A 435 -0.83 6.31 -13.05
CA GLN A 435 -0.33 6.64 -14.39
C GLN A 435 -0.69 8.08 -14.80
N LEU A 436 -1.87 8.57 -14.43
CA LEU A 436 -2.25 9.98 -14.60
C LEU A 436 -1.37 10.90 -13.74
N PHE A 437 -1.08 10.50 -12.50
CA PHE A 437 -0.16 11.20 -11.61
C PHE A 437 1.22 11.32 -12.28
N LEU A 438 1.88 10.20 -12.63
CA LEU A 438 3.20 10.24 -13.26
C LEU A 438 3.22 11.05 -14.58
N ALA A 439 2.16 10.94 -15.39
CA ALA A 439 2.03 11.71 -16.63
C ALA A 439 1.92 13.23 -16.40
N ALA A 440 1.37 13.71 -15.27
CA ALA A 440 1.37 15.13 -14.96
C ALA A 440 2.78 15.68 -14.73
N PHE A 441 3.61 14.97 -13.96
CA PHE A 441 4.97 15.42 -13.66
C PHE A 441 5.89 15.28 -14.87
N GLN A 442 5.66 14.31 -15.76
CA GLN A 442 6.35 14.22 -17.06
C GLN A 442 6.05 15.41 -17.98
N ARG A 443 4.81 15.91 -18.00
CA ARG A 443 4.42 17.08 -18.82
C ARG A 443 5.05 18.40 -18.36
N GLY A 444 5.44 18.48 -17.09
CA GLY A 444 6.17 19.62 -16.53
C GLY A 444 7.67 19.61 -16.82
N GLN A 445 8.23 18.56 -17.42
CA GLN A 445 9.65 18.52 -17.73
C GLN A 445 9.93 19.31 -19.02
N PRO A 446 10.84 20.30 -19.02
CA PRO A 446 11.35 20.84 -20.27
C PRO A 446 12.04 19.69 -21.04
N PRO A 447 11.99 19.66 -22.39
CA PRO A 447 12.63 18.60 -23.16
C PRO A 447 14.10 18.54 -22.78
N ALA A 448 14.57 17.33 -22.46
CA ALA A 448 15.91 17.10 -21.94
C ALA A 448 16.92 17.68 -22.93
N ARG A 449 17.59 18.79 -22.54
CA ARG A 449 18.39 19.65 -23.45
C ARG A 449 19.20 18.80 -24.43
N THR A 450 18.71 18.68 -25.66
CA THR A 450 19.29 17.78 -26.66
C THR A 450 20.75 18.15 -26.84
N ALA A 451 21.63 17.14 -26.76
CA ALA A 451 23.05 17.33 -26.51
C ALA A 451 23.85 17.87 -27.71
N GLY A 452 23.26 18.73 -28.54
CA GLY A 452 23.84 19.37 -29.73
C GLY A 452 25.03 20.32 -29.46
N ARG A 453 25.55 20.36 -28.23
CA ARG A 453 26.86 20.92 -27.89
C ARG A 453 27.73 20.05 -26.97
N ALA A 454 27.33 18.81 -26.69
CA ALA A 454 28.31 17.79 -26.32
C ALA A 454 29.26 17.60 -27.51
N THR A 455 30.57 17.71 -27.30
CA THR A 455 31.55 17.53 -28.37
C THR A 455 31.46 16.11 -28.93
N ALA A 456 31.65 15.95 -30.25
CA ALA A 456 31.31 14.74 -31.01
C ALA A 456 32.18 13.49 -30.71
N TRP A 457 32.81 13.44 -29.54
CA TRP A 457 33.59 12.33 -29.00
C TRP A 457 32.81 11.52 -27.96
N SER A 458 31.95 12.12 -27.13
CA SER A 458 31.26 11.39 -26.04
C SER A 458 30.10 10.54 -26.55
N SER A 459 29.24 11.08 -27.42
CA SER A 459 28.13 10.33 -28.03
C SER A 459 28.58 9.17 -28.91
N ARG A 460 29.80 9.26 -29.49
CA ARG A 460 30.48 8.15 -30.19
C ARG A 460 31.03 7.07 -29.27
N PHE A 461 30.98 7.23 -27.95
CA PHE A 461 31.35 6.19 -27.01
C PHE A 461 30.12 5.54 -26.36
N THR A 462 29.08 6.30 -26.01
CA THR A 462 27.86 5.74 -25.40
C THR A 462 27.06 4.86 -26.36
N ASN A 463 26.79 5.34 -27.57
CA ASN A 463 25.96 4.59 -28.53
C ASN A 463 26.70 3.33 -29.02
N ASN A 464 27.99 3.49 -29.36
CA ASN A 464 28.84 2.38 -29.79
C ASN A 464 29.09 1.31 -28.71
N ILE A 465 28.84 1.56 -27.41
CA ILE A 465 28.93 0.51 -26.39
C ILE A 465 27.73 -0.44 -26.44
N VAL A 466 26.53 0.07 -26.75
CA VAL A 466 25.35 -0.78 -26.98
C VAL A 466 25.52 -1.58 -28.28
N ASP A 467 25.92 -0.91 -29.36
CA ASP A 467 26.14 -1.54 -30.68
C ASP A 467 27.36 -2.49 -30.73
N ALA A 468 28.31 -2.40 -29.78
CA ALA A 468 29.47 -3.29 -29.71
C ALA A 468 29.34 -4.44 -28.69
N LEU A 469 28.38 -4.38 -27.75
CA LEU A 469 28.11 -5.47 -26.80
C LEU A 469 27.00 -6.43 -27.30
N LEU A 470 26.18 -6.00 -28.26
CA LEU A 470 25.20 -6.86 -28.94
C LEU A 470 25.74 -7.32 -30.31
N PRO A 471 25.94 -8.64 -30.54
CA PRO A 471 26.31 -9.14 -31.87
C PRO A 471 25.21 -8.80 -32.90
N PRO A 472 25.51 -8.03 -33.97
CA PRO A 472 24.48 -7.45 -34.83
C PRO A 472 23.63 -8.49 -35.58
N ALA A 473 24.17 -9.70 -35.80
CA ALA A 473 23.51 -10.78 -36.54
C ALA A 473 22.32 -11.45 -35.81
N HIS A 474 22.16 -11.25 -34.50
CA HIS A 474 21.00 -11.77 -33.75
C HIS A 474 20.09 -10.64 -33.25
N ALA A 475 20.69 -9.56 -32.74
CA ALA A 475 19.93 -8.43 -32.22
C ALA A 475 19.07 -7.75 -33.29
N GLN A 476 19.53 -7.58 -34.54
CA GLN A 476 18.75 -6.89 -35.56
C GLN A 476 17.50 -7.66 -36.03
N GLY A 477 17.49 -8.99 -35.92
CA GLY A 477 16.33 -9.81 -36.25
C GLY A 477 15.21 -9.72 -35.21
N SER A 478 15.53 -9.91 -33.92
CA SER A 478 14.54 -9.81 -32.85
C SER A 478 14.15 -8.37 -32.52
N LEU A 479 15.10 -7.43 -32.54
CA LEU A 479 14.79 -6.02 -32.25
C LEU A 479 14.06 -5.31 -33.41
N SER A 480 14.07 -5.84 -34.64
CA SER A 480 13.18 -5.34 -35.70
C SER A 480 11.73 -5.82 -35.51
N GLN A 481 11.51 -7.05 -35.03
CA GLN A 481 10.18 -7.49 -34.57
C GLN A 481 9.69 -6.68 -33.36
N CYS A 482 10.61 -6.24 -32.49
CA CYS A 482 10.32 -5.29 -31.43
C CYS A 482 10.38 -3.79 -31.86
N ALA A 483 10.59 -3.43 -33.13
CA ALA A 483 10.79 -2.02 -33.50
C ALA A 483 9.52 -1.18 -33.32
N ASP A 484 8.36 -1.73 -33.67
CA ASP A 484 7.08 -1.07 -33.40
C ASP A 484 6.80 -0.98 -31.89
N ILE A 485 7.27 -1.94 -31.09
CA ILE A 485 7.19 -1.86 -29.62
C ILE A 485 8.17 -0.81 -29.05
N LYS A 486 9.38 -0.67 -29.60
CA LYS A 486 10.28 0.45 -29.26
C LYS A 486 9.62 1.80 -29.56
N LYS A 487 8.92 1.92 -30.69
CA LYS A 487 8.14 3.11 -31.08
C LYS A 487 6.94 3.35 -30.15
N ILE A 488 6.18 2.32 -29.77
CA ILE A 488 5.07 2.40 -28.78
C ILE A 488 5.58 2.79 -27.38
N LEU A 489 6.77 2.34 -26.99
CA LEU A 489 7.45 2.70 -25.74
C LEU A 489 8.14 4.09 -25.79
N GLY A 490 7.93 4.87 -26.86
CA GLY A 490 8.45 6.25 -27.00
C GLY A 490 9.92 6.34 -27.42
N GLY A 491 10.52 5.25 -27.92
CA GLY A 491 11.96 5.15 -28.17
C GLY A 491 12.50 5.81 -29.45
N ASP A 492 11.63 6.39 -30.30
CA ASP A 492 12.00 6.99 -31.60
C ASP A 492 11.14 8.22 -32.01
N SER A 493 10.32 8.81 -31.13
CA SER A 493 9.43 9.92 -31.50
C SER A 493 10.21 11.22 -31.79
N PRO A 494 10.28 11.75 -33.04
CA PRO A 494 11.11 12.93 -33.36
C PRO A 494 10.47 14.27 -32.95
N GLY A 495 9.58 14.25 -31.95
CA GLY A 495 8.51 15.23 -31.72
C GLY A 495 8.73 16.25 -30.60
N GLU A 496 9.98 16.57 -30.22
CA GLU A 496 10.29 17.54 -29.14
C GLU A 496 9.96 19.02 -29.49
N ALA A 497 9.09 19.27 -30.46
CA ALA A 497 9.00 20.52 -31.21
C ALA A 497 7.83 21.45 -30.82
N SER A 498 7.65 21.76 -29.52
CA SER A 498 6.78 22.87 -29.06
C SER A 498 7.06 23.36 -27.61
N ALA A 499 8.30 23.25 -27.14
CA ALA A 499 8.66 23.54 -25.74
C ALA A 499 8.81 25.03 -25.39
N THR A 500 7.77 25.83 -25.64
CA THR A 500 7.70 27.26 -25.25
C THR A 500 6.66 27.57 -24.18
N ASP A 501 5.60 26.77 -24.06
CA ASP A 501 4.41 27.16 -23.29
C ASP A 501 4.50 26.83 -21.79
N TRP A 502 5.38 25.90 -21.38
CA TRP A 502 5.63 25.61 -19.95
C TRP A 502 6.18 26.83 -19.19
N ALA A 503 6.90 27.73 -19.87
CA ALA A 503 7.44 28.96 -19.31
C ALA A 503 6.37 30.04 -19.02
N VAL A 504 5.08 29.74 -19.19
CA VAL A 504 3.96 30.70 -19.11
C VAL A 504 2.88 30.29 -18.10
N ASN A 505 2.79 29.03 -17.66
CA ASN A 505 1.75 28.61 -16.71
C ASN A 505 2.15 28.91 -15.25
N GLU A 506 1.39 29.78 -14.58
CA GLU A 506 1.63 30.20 -13.20
C GLU A 506 1.19 29.16 -12.17
N ALA A 507 0.11 28.40 -12.41
CA ALA A 507 -0.41 27.42 -11.45
C ALA A 507 0.49 26.17 -11.32
N GLY A 508 0.93 25.61 -12.44
CA GLY A 508 1.86 24.48 -12.45
C GLY A 508 3.21 24.85 -11.82
N ASN A 509 3.75 26.02 -12.17
CA ASN A 509 5.02 26.50 -11.62
C ASN A 509 4.90 26.97 -10.17
N ALA A 510 3.80 27.61 -9.74
CA ALA A 510 3.59 27.96 -8.33
C ALA A 510 3.42 26.72 -7.45
N ALA A 511 2.75 25.67 -7.93
CA ALA A 511 2.72 24.38 -7.25
C ALA A 511 4.14 23.79 -7.13
N PHE A 512 4.88 23.63 -8.23
CA PHE A 512 6.25 23.09 -8.19
C PHE A 512 7.24 23.96 -7.39
N GLU A 513 7.13 25.28 -7.43
CA GLU A 513 8.00 26.20 -6.69
C GLU A 513 7.63 26.22 -5.20
N ALA A 514 6.35 26.12 -4.85
CA ALA A 514 5.92 25.91 -3.46
C ALA A 514 6.45 24.56 -2.95
N LEU A 515 6.26 23.46 -3.68
CA LEU A 515 6.73 22.12 -3.33
C LEU A 515 8.25 22.04 -3.21
N GLY A 516 9.00 22.63 -4.17
CA GLY A 516 10.46 22.72 -4.12
C GLY A 516 10.98 23.56 -2.94
N LYS A 517 10.25 24.60 -2.53
CA LYS A 517 10.56 25.38 -1.31
C LYS A 517 10.13 24.69 -0.02
N LEU A 518 9.09 23.86 -0.04
CA LEU A 518 8.56 23.18 1.14
C LEU A 518 9.32 21.88 1.45
N TYR A 519 9.75 21.16 0.42
CA TYR A 519 10.36 19.82 0.50
C TYR A 519 11.80 19.75 -0.05
N GLY A 520 12.40 20.86 -0.48
CA GLY A 520 13.81 20.92 -0.89
C GLY A 520 14.17 20.24 -2.22
N ILE A 521 13.17 19.78 -2.98
CA ILE A 521 13.32 18.93 -4.18
C ILE A 521 14.25 19.57 -5.21
N SER A 522 15.39 18.91 -5.48
CA SER A 522 16.40 19.37 -6.44
C SER A 522 16.09 18.98 -7.90
N GLU A 523 16.63 19.71 -8.88
CA GLU A 523 16.42 19.43 -10.32
C GLU A 523 16.78 17.98 -10.73
N GLY A 524 17.69 17.33 -10.01
CA GLY A 524 18.11 15.94 -10.29
C GLY A 524 16.98 14.91 -10.14
N VAL A 525 16.02 15.18 -9.26
CA VAL A 525 14.87 14.30 -8.96
C VAL A 525 14.01 14.00 -10.20
N LEU A 526 13.91 14.97 -11.12
CA LEU A 526 13.13 14.82 -12.35
C LEU A 526 13.58 13.63 -13.22
N SER A 527 14.84 13.20 -13.12
CA SER A 527 15.37 12.05 -13.86
C SER A 527 14.76 10.70 -13.45
N GLY A 528 14.32 10.54 -12.20
CA GLY A 528 13.73 9.29 -11.69
C GLY A 528 12.34 8.98 -12.27
N ILE A 529 11.57 10.01 -12.59
CA ILE A 529 10.17 9.93 -13.05
C ILE A 529 10.03 9.12 -14.35
N GLY A 530 11.03 9.20 -15.24
CA GLY A 530 11.10 8.41 -16.47
C GLY A 530 11.29 6.91 -16.22
N SER A 531 11.90 6.51 -15.11
CA SER A 531 12.07 5.11 -14.72
C SER A 531 10.82 4.56 -14.03
N ALA A 532 10.24 5.33 -13.10
CA ALA A 532 9.02 4.96 -12.38
C ALA A 532 7.85 4.66 -13.36
N SER A 533 7.67 5.48 -14.40
CA SER A 533 6.61 5.26 -15.40
C SER A 533 6.86 4.07 -16.32
N LYS A 534 8.12 3.75 -16.66
CA LYS A 534 8.44 2.52 -17.40
C LYS A 534 8.09 1.27 -16.60
N ILE A 535 8.38 1.27 -15.29
CA ILE A 535 8.02 0.17 -14.40
C ILE A 535 6.49 0.08 -14.24
N LEU A 536 5.79 1.23 -14.10
CA LEU A 536 4.33 1.23 -14.02
C LEU A 536 3.67 0.70 -15.31
N ARG A 537 4.24 0.97 -16.50
CA ARG A 537 3.77 0.38 -17.77
C ARG A 537 3.89 -1.14 -17.79
N VAL A 538 5.05 -1.68 -17.39
CA VAL A 538 5.23 -3.14 -17.24
C VAL A 538 4.17 -3.71 -16.28
N VAL A 539 3.92 -3.03 -15.16
CA VAL A 539 2.87 -3.43 -14.21
C VAL A 539 1.48 -3.42 -14.88
N ILE A 540 1.10 -2.36 -15.60
CA ILE A 540 -0.21 -2.25 -16.28
C ILE A 540 -0.41 -3.37 -17.31
N GLN A 541 0.65 -3.77 -18.02
CA GLN A 541 0.60 -4.84 -19.03
C GLN A 541 0.36 -6.24 -18.41
N PHE A 542 0.87 -6.49 -17.21
CA PHE A 542 0.62 -7.72 -16.44
C PHE A 542 -0.58 -7.62 -15.48
N ALA A 543 -1.15 -6.42 -15.24
CA ALA A 543 -2.26 -6.17 -14.31
C ALA A 543 -3.64 -6.52 -14.87
N ASN A 544 -3.74 -7.66 -15.55
CA ASN A 544 -4.96 -8.19 -16.14
C ASN A 544 -5.91 -8.86 -15.11
N THR A 545 -5.43 -9.17 -13.90
CA THR A 545 -6.23 -9.79 -12.83
C THR A 545 -7.12 -8.77 -12.13
N GLU A 546 -8.42 -9.04 -12.10
CA GLU A 546 -9.40 -8.41 -11.19
C GLU A 546 -9.48 -9.19 -9.87
N VAL A 547 -9.73 -8.46 -8.78
CA VAL A 547 -10.13 -9.00 -7.47
C VAL A 547 -11.22 -8.10 -6.92
N GLU A 548 -12.21 -8.69 -6.27
CA GLU A 548 -13.22 -7.95 -5.52
C GLU A 548 -13.32 -8.55 -4.10
N VAL A 549 -13.89 -7.78 -3.17
CA VAL A 549 -14.38 -8.32 -1.90
C VAL A 549 -15.78 -7.82 -1.68
N HIS A 550 -16.69 -8.74 -1.41
CA HIS A 550 -18.09 -8.46 -1.10
C HIS A 550 -18.36 -8.80 0.36
N ALA A 551 -18.88 -7.84 1.12
CA ALA A 551 -19.45 -8.10 2.45
C ALA A 551 -20.87 -8.62 2.27
N GLU A 552 -21.15 -9.84 2.72
CA GLU A 552 -22.43 -10.52 2.50
C GLU A 552 -23.57 -9.94 3.35
N GLN A 553 -23.24 -9.11 4.35
CA GLN A 553 -24.19 -8.37 5.16
C GLN A 553 -23.87 -6.87 5.11
N GLY A 554 -24.83 -6.03 4.69
CA GLY A 554 -24.60 -4.58 4.64
C GLY A 554 -24.33 -3.94 6.01
N THR A 555 -25.05 -4.36 7.06
CA THR A 555 -24.82 -3.94 8.44
C THR A 555 -25.02 -5.12 9.40
N VAL A 556 -24.14 -5.25 10.39
CA VAL A 556 -24.18 -6.33 11.38
C VAL A 556 -24.25 -5.75 12.80
N HIS A 557 -25.29 -6.10 13.56
CA HIS A 557 -25.39 -5.73 14.96
C HIS A 557 -24.58 -6.67 15.87
N LYS A 558 -23.81 -6.12 16.81
CA LYS A 558 -23.00 -6.87 17.78
C LYS A 558 -23.86 -7.82 18.63
N PRO A 559 -23.42 -9.07 18.87
CA PRO A 559 -24.16 -9.99 19.74
C PRO A 559 -24.00 -9.61 21.23
N PRO A 560 -25.06 -9.68 22.05
CA PRO A 560 -24.98 -9.27 23.46
C PRO A 560 -24.02 -10.12 24.29
N SER A 561 -23.36 -9.50 25.29
CA SER A 561 -22.50 -10.19 26.26
C SER A 561 -23.23 -11.26 27.09
N GLY A 562 -24.51 -11.04 27.40
CA GLY A 562 -25.32 -11.85 28.33
C GLY A 562 -25.72 -13.27 27.91
N GLY A 563 -25.00 -13.90 26.98
CA GLY A 563 -25.08 -15.33 26.68
C GLY A 563 -26.29 -15.83 25.86
N GLY A 564 -27.48 -15.26 26.06
CA GLY A 564 -28.70 -15.66 25.35
C GLY A 564 -28.72 -15.33 23.86
N ASP A 565 -29.68 -15.90 23.14
CA ASP A 565 -29.87 -15.76 21.69
C ASP A 565 -30.54 -14.43 21.29
N GLY A 566 -29.99 -13.33 21.81
CA GLY A 566 -30.44 -11.97 21.50
C GLY A 566 -30.06 -11.53 20.09
N HIS A 567 -30.80 -10.56 19.56
CA HIS A 567 -30.62 -10.01 18.22
C HIS A 567 -29.19 -9.48 18.01
N GLY A 568 -28.51 -10.01 17.00
CA GLY A 568 -27.14 -9.66 16.62
C GLY A 568 -26.42 -10.85 15.98
N SER A 569 -25.66 -10.62 14.90
CA SER A 569 -24.90 -11.71 14.28
C SER A 569 -23.56 -11.87 14.98
N ARG A 570 -23.21 -13.11 15.33
CA ARG A 570 -21.87 -13.45 15.85
C ARG A 570 -20.80 -13.38 14.77
N TYR A 571 -21.18 -13.29 13.49
CA TYR A 571 -20.27 -13.37 12.36
C TYR A 571 -20.62 -12.38 11.24
N ALA A 572 -19.59 -11.81 10.63
CA ALA A 572 -19.66 -11.15 9.33
C ALA A 572 -18.96 -12.04 8.30
N TRP A 573 -19.55 -12.18 7.11
CA TRP A 573 -19.04 -13.02 6.03
C TRP A 573 -18.56 -12.15 4.87
N PHE A 574 -17.41 -12.51 4.32
CA PHE A 574 -16.80 -11.81 3.19
C PHE A 574 -16.41 -12.83 2.15
N THR A 575 -16.86 -12.65 0.91
CA THR A 575 -16.39 -13.45 -0.22
C THR A 575 -15.47 -12.59 -1.08
N ALA A 576 -14.25 -13.07 -1.30
CA ALA A 576 -13.30 -12.50 -2.23
C ALA A 576 -13.31 -13.32 -3.51
N SER A 577 -13.66 -12.67 -4.63
CA SER A 577 -13.53 -13.19 -5.98
C SER A 577 -12.21 -12.73 -6.58
N ALA A 578 -11.59 -13.58 -7.41
CA ALA A 578 -10.39 -13.23 -8.18
C ALA A 578 -10.44 -13.92 -9.54
N GLY A 579 -10.05 -13.21 -10.60
CA GLY A 579 -10.06 -13.70 -11.97
C GLY A 579 -10.33 -12.56 -12.95
N VAL A 580 -11.38 -12.72 -13.75
CA VAL A 580 -11.89 -11.75 -14.74
C VAL A 580 -13.42 -11.77 -14.69
N ASP A 581 -14.11 -10.64 -14.84
CA ASP A 581 -15.58 -10.65 -15.01
C ASP A 581 -16.00 -11.52 -16.21
N PRO A 582 -17.02 -12.40 -16.08
CA PRO A 582 -17.42 -13.31 -17.17
C PRO A 582 -17.84 -12.62 -18.48
N LYS A 583 -18.45 -11.43 -18.43
CA LYS A 583 -18.86 -10.67 -19.62
C LYS A 583 -17.65 -10.00 -20.27
N ASP A 584 -16.70 -9.54 -19.47
CA ASP A 584 -15.46 -8.93 -19.95
C ASP A 584 -14.54 -9.99 -20.57
N LEU A 585 -14.49 -11.20 -20.00
CA LEU A 585 -13.85 -12.36 -20.64
C LEU A 585 -14.53 -12.72 -21.96
N GLU A 586 -15.88 -12.79 -22.01
CA GLU A 586 -16.61 -13.05 -23.25
C GLU A 586 -16.41 -11.94 -24.30
N ALA A 587 -16.37 -10.67 -23.87
CA ALA A 587 -16.09 -9.53 -24.73
C ALA A 587 -14.66 -9.52 -25.25
N TYR A 588 -13.70 -9.96 -24.44
CA TYR A 588 -12.29 -10.15 -24.82
C TYR A 588 -12.11 -11.33 -25.78
N GLU A 589 -12.73 -12.48 -25.52
CA GLU A 589 -12.71 -13.63 -26.45
C GLU A 589 -13.38 -13.29 -27.79
N ARG A 590 -14.41 -12.42 -27.80
CA ARG A 590 -14.97 -11.85 -29.04
C ARG A 590 -14.00 -10.87 -29.72
N ALA A 591 -13.40 -9.91 -29.00
CA ALA A 591 -12.47 -8.93 -29.58
C ALA A 591 -11.17 -9.54 -30.13
N LEU A 592 -10.69 -10.63 -29.53
CA LEU A 592 -9.55 -11.41 -30.04
C LEU A 592 -9.82 -12.05 -31.41
N GLN A 593 -11.07 -12.44 -31.69
CA GLN A 593 -11.43 -13.08 -32.97
C GLN A 593 -11.40 -12.10 -34.15
N ASP A 594 -11.67 -10.81 -33.91
CA ASP A 594 -11.87 -9.83 -34.98
C ASP A 594 -10.61 -9.05 -35.39
N GLN A 595 -9.68 -8.74 -34.46
CA GLN A 595 -8.47 -7.96 -34.79
C GLN A 595 -7.32 -8.01 -33.77
N GLU A 596 -7.63 -8.05 -32.46
CA GLU A 596 -6.62 -7.78 -31.41
C GLU A 596 -5.59 -8.90 -31.20
N THR A 597 -5.85 -10.09 -31.76
CA THR A 597 -4.91 -11.22 -31.79
C THR A 597 -3.53 -10.83 -32.30
N ARG A 598 -3.42 -10.00 -33.36
CA ARG A 598 -2.10 -9.61 -33.88
C ARG A 598 -1.31 -8.73 -32.93
N THR A 599 -1.92 -7.74 -32.27
CA THR A 599 -1.18 -6.90 -31.32
C THR A 599 -0.75 -7.70 -30.10
N GLY A 600 -1.60 -8.62 -29.62
CA GLY A 600 -1.23 -9.58 -28.56
C GLY A 600 -0.10 -10.53 -28.97
N GLU A 601 -0.15 -11.08 -30.19
CA GLU A 601 0.90 -11.95 -30.74
C GLU A 601 2.21 -11.20 -30.96
N ILE A 602 2.21 -9.98 -31.50
CA ILE A 602 3.42 -9.17 -31.71
C ILE A 602 4.06 -8.80 -30.37
N ILE A 603 3.25 -8.43 -29.36
CA ILE A 603 3.73 -8.20 -28.00
C ILE A 603 4.32 -9.49 -27.43
N ASN A 604 3.62 -10.62 -27.47
CA ASN A 604 4.11 -11.88 -26.91
C ASN A 604 5.32 -12.46 -27.67
N GLN A 605 5.44 -12.25 -28.98
CA GLN A 605 6.61 -12.59 -29.78
C GLN A 605 7.81 -11.72 -29.41
N CYS A 606 7.64 -10.39 -29.33
CA CYS A 606 8.70 -9.50 -28.87
C CYS A 606 9.11 -9.77 -27.42
N PHE A 607 8.15 -10.10 -26.55
CA PHE A 607 8.40 -10.45 -25.15
C PHE A 607 9.23 -11.74 -25.06
N GLY A 608 8.84 -12.80 -25.77
CA GLY A 608 9.65 -14.02 -25.87
C GLY A 608 11.04 -13.78 -26.49
N ALA A 609 11.14 -12.88 -27.47
CA ALA A 609 12.41 -12.49 -28.10
C ALA A 609 13.32 -11.61 -27.23
N LEU A 610 12.78 -11.05 -26.14
CA LEU A 610 13.47 -10.28 -25.10
C LEU A 610 13.60 -11.08 -23.78
N GLU A 611 13.28 -12.38 -23.79
CA GLU A 611 13.21 -13.27 -22.61
C GLU A 611 12.26 -12.78 -21.49
N LEU A 612 11.28 -11.94 -21.83
CA LEU A 612 10.19 -11.55 -20.93
C LEU A 612 9.12 -12.66 -20.89
N PRO A 613 8.40 -12.85 -19.77
CA PRO A 613 7.22 -13.72 -19.76
C PRO A 613 6.17 -13.18 -20.72
N ALA A 614 5.54 -14.04 -21.53
CA ALA A 614 4.40 -13.63 -22.36
C ALA A 614 3.28 -13.05 -21.49
N LEU A 615 2.55 -12.06 -22.01
CA LEU A 615 1.35 -11.55 -21.36
C LEU A 615 0.31 -12.66 -21.31
N GLN A 616 -0.06 -13.07 -20.10
CA GLN A 616 -1.12 -14.03 -19.87
C GLN A 616 -2.44 -13.44 -20.39
N SER A 617 -3.10 -14.19 -21.27
CA SER A 617 -4.45 -13.87 -21.73
C SER A 617 -5.45 -13.89 -20.57
N LEU A 618 -6.56 -13.16 -20.69
CA LEU A 618 -7.62 -13.17 -19.67
C LEU A 618 -8.13 -14.59 -19.38
N ARG A 619 -8.03 -15.49 -20.37
CA ARG A 619 -8.35 -16.91 -20.23
C ARG A 619 -7.34 -17.68 -19.39
N GLU A 620 -6.03 -17.54 -19.64
CA GLU A 620 -4.99 -18.18 -18.82
C GLU A 620 -5.04 -17.67 -17.36
N ILE A 621 -5.43 -16.43 -17.16
CA ILE A 621 -5.64 -15.80 -15.85
C ILE A 621 -6.86 -16.40 -15.14
N ALA A 622 -7.96 -16.60 -15.86
CA ALA A 622 -9.14 -17.30 -15.37
C ALA A 622 -8.90 -18.80 -15.08
N ASP A 623 -8.08 -19.47 -15.89
CA ASP A 623 -7.62 -20.85 -15.67
C ASP A 623 -6.65 -20.92 -14.47
N ALA A 624 -5.80 -19.91 -14.28
CA ALA A 624 -4.89 -19.82 -13.13
C ALA A 624 -5.59 -19.47 -11.80
N ALA A 625 -6.74 -18.79 -11.83
CA ALA A 625 -7.36 -18.16 -10.65
C ALA A 625 -7.59 -19.08 -9.43
N GLU A 626 -7.90 -20.36 -9.64
CA GLU A 626 -8.08 -21.33 -8.54
C GLU A 626 -6.77 -21.79 -7.87
N ASN A 627 -5.63 -21.54 -8.51
CA ASN A 627 -4.30 -21.84 -7.96
C ASN A 627 -3.76 -20.71 -7.07
N TRP A 628 -4.33 -19.51 -7.17
CA TRP A 628 -4.02 -18.38 -6.31
C TRP A 628 -4.57 -18.53 -4.89
N ARG A 629 -4.06 -17.70 -3.99
CA ARG A 629 -4.53 -17.58 -2.60
C ARG A 629 -4.96 -16.15 -2.33
N VAL A 630 -5.82 -15.96 -1.34
CA VAL A 630 -6.07 -14.65 -0.74
C VAL A 630 -5.53 -14.59 0.68
N ARG A 631 -4.85 -13.50 0.99
CA ARG A 631 -4.44 -13.11 2.34
C ARG A 631 -5.46 -12.13 2.90
N TRP A 632 -6.05 -12.48 4.05
CA TRP A 632 -7.10 -11.70 4.69
C TRP A 632 -6.59 -10.77 5.80
N GLU A 633 -6.99 -9.51 5.73
CA GLU A 633 -6.58 -8.44 6.65
C GLU A 633 -7.83 -7.65 7.10
N ILE A 634 -7.92 -7.29 8.38
CA ILE A 634 -8.95 -6.35 8.88
C ILE A 634 -8.26 -5.01 9.16
N ARG A 635 -8.87 -3.91 8.73
CA ARG A 635 -8.48 -2.53 8.99
C ARG A 635 -9.53 -1.81 9.87
N PRO A 636 -9.09 -1.01 10.86
CA PRO A 636 -7.74 -0.94 11.41
C PRO A 636 -7.32 -2.29 12.02
N LEU A 637 -6.01 -2.52 12.09
CA LEU A 637 -5.39 -3.84 12.37
C LEU A 637 -5.62 -4.38 13.77
N PHE A 638 -6.07 -3.51 14.68
CA PHE A 638 -6.51 -3.83 16.03
C PHE A 638 -8.01 -3.50 16.14
N PRO A 639 -8.87 -4.27 15.45
CA PRO A 639 -10.29 -3.97 15.30
C PRO A 639 -11.10 -4.27 16.58
N ALA A 640 -11.58 -3.23 17.27
CA ALA A 640 -12.34 -3.37 18.51
C ALA A 640 -13.77 -3.97 18.36
N HIS A 641 -14.21 -4.28 17.14
CA HIS A 641 -15.56 -4.76 16.86
C HIS A 641 -15.64 -6.09 16.08
N MET A 642 -14.53 -6.59 15.52
CA MET A 642 -14.54 -7.78 14.65
C MET A 642 -13.15 -8.39 14.54
N ASN A 643 -12.98 -9.72 14.66
CA ASN A 643 -11.70 -10.40 14.51
C ASN A 643 -11.76 -11.55 13.48
N ILE A 644 -10.60 -12.11 13.11
CA ILE A 644 -10.49 -13.32 12.29
C ILE A 644 -10.18 -14.52 13.21
N PRO A 645 -11.14 -15.43 13.45
CA PRO A 645 -10.92 -16.60 14.28
C PRO A 645 -10.12 -17.67 13.51
N MET A 646 -8.81 -17.74 13.79
CA MET A 646 -7.84 -18.65 13.14
C MET A 646 -8.16 -20.15 13.29
N GLY A 647 -8.96 -20.51 14.30
CA GLY A 647 -9.35 -21.89 14.60
C GLY A 647 -10.79 -22.25 14.23
N ASP A 648 -11.55 -21.35 13.59
CA ASP A 648 -12.91 -21.63 13.14
C ASP A 648 -12.87 -22.58 11.93
N PRO A 649 -13.60 -23.71 11.92
CA PRO A 649 -13.52 -24.70 10.85
C PRO A 649 -14.06 -24.21 9.50
N ASP A 650 -14.88 -23.16 9.47
CA ASP A 650 -15.37 -22.57 8.23
C ASP A 650 -14.28 -21.73 7.51
N ASN A 651 -13.27 -21.28 8.25
CA ASN A 651 -12.10 -20.60 7.70
C ASN A 651 -11.04 -21.62 7.26
N ASP A 652 -11.07 -21.97 5.97
CA ASP A 652 -10.15 -22.93 5.36
C ASP A 652 -8.72 -22.36 5.14
N PHE A 653 -8.07 -21.97 6.25
CA PHE A 653 -6.70 -21.45 6.25
C PHE A 653 -5.68 -22.55 6.00
N ILE A 654 -4.91 -22.41 4.92
CA ILE A 654 -3.86 -23.35 4.48
C ILE A 654 -2.79 -23.54 5.58
N LYS A 655 -2.55 -22.50 6.37
CA LYS A 655 -1.63 -22.50 7.51
C LYS A 655 -2.31 -21.90 8.75
N ARG A 656 -3.13 -22.71 9.45
CA ARG A 656 -3.83 -22.32 10.69
C ARG A 656 -2.94 -21.67 11.76
N ASN A 657 -1.66 -22.05 11.80
CA ASN A 657 -0.67 -21.53 12.75
C ASN A 657 0.10 -20.29 12.23
N SER A 658 -0.23 -19.75 11.05
CA SER A 658 0.48 -18.59 10.48
C SER A 658 -0.28 -17.28 10.71
N VAL A 659 0.48 -16.20 10.92
CA VAL A 659 -0.04 -14.82 10.95
C VAL A 659 -0.57 -14.40 9.56
N GLN A 660 -0.24 -15.13 8.49
CA GLN A 660 -0.46 -14.74 7.10
C GLN A 660 -1.89 -14.93 6.59
N ARG A 661 -2.80 -15.59 7.35
CA ARG A 661 -4.25 -15.68 7.05
C ARG A 661 -4.59 -16.04 5.60
N GLU A 662 -3.87 -17.02 5.04
CA GLU A 662 -3.94 -17.41 3.62
C GLU A 662 -5.00 -18.51 3.41
N MET A 663 -5.96 -18.26 2.52
CA MET A 663 -6.94 -19.24 2.03
C MET A 663 -6.72 -19.52 0.55
N GLN A 664 -6.98 -20.75 0.11
CA GLN A 664 -6.95 -21.11 -1.31
C GLN A 664 -8.24 -20.64 -1.97
N LEU A 665 -8.14 -20.02 -3.15
CA LEU A 665 -9.31 -19.72 -3.97
C LEU A 665 -9.87 -21.02 -4.57
N LYS A 666 -11.19 -21.13 -4.70
CA LYS A 666 -11.89 -22.32 -5.20
C LYS A 666 -12.69 -21.89 -6.43
N ARG A 667 -12.55 -22.61 -7.55
CA ARG A 667 -13.21 -22.24 -8.81
C ARG A 667 -14.72 -22.08 -8.62
N ALA A 668 -15.22 -20.89 -8.93
CA ALA A 668 -16.64 -20.54 -8.83
C ALA A 668 -17.30 -20.47 -10.22
N SER A 669 -16.55 -20.04 -11.23
CA SER A 669 -16.94 -20.03 -12.64
C SER A 669 -15.76 -20.42 -13.55
N PRO A 670 -15.94 -20.52 -14.88
CA PRO A 670 -14.83 -20.58 -15.80
C PRO A 670 -13.92 -19.35 -15.73
N ALA A 671 -14.46 -18.16 -15.42
CA ALA A 671 -13.76 -16.88 -15.44
C ALA A 671 -13.07 -16.51 -14.11
N HIS A 672 -13.54 -17.05 -12.98
CA HIS A 672 -13.09 -16.63 -11.65
C HIS A 672 -13.18 -17.71 -10.56
N ALA A 673 -12.42 -17.50 -9.50
CA ALA A 673 -12.40 -18.33 -8.30
C ALA A 673 -12.69 -17.48 -7.03
N GLU A 674 -13.20 -18.12 -5.98
CA GLU A 674 -13.68 -17.46 -4.77
C GLU A 674 -13.12 -18.08 -3.49
N ALA A 675 -12.97 -17.26 -2.45
CA ALA A 675 -12.68 -17.70 -1.09
C ALA A 675 -13.55 -16.90 -0.11
N ARG A 676 -14.06 -17.57 0.92
CA ARG A 676 -15.04 -17.02 1.85
C ARG A 676 -14.51 -16.99 3.28
N LEU A 677 -14.36 -15.79 3.82
CA LEU A 677 -13.91 -15.52 5.19
C LEU A 677 -15.09 -15.35 6.13
N LYS A 678 -15.02 -16.03 7.27
CA LYS A 678 -15.87 -15.82 8.45
C LYS A 678 -15.11 -14.98 9.47
N ALA A 679 -15.46 -13.71 9.63
CA ALA A 679 -14.98 -12.87 10.72
C ALA A 679 -15.94 -12.97 11.91
N MET A 680 -15.42 -13.07 13.14
CA MET A 680 -16.24 -13.06 14.36
C MET A 680 -16.47 -11.62 14.81
N VAL A 681 -17.73 -11.25 15.02
CA VAL A 681 -18.10 -9.93 15.55
C VAL A 681 -18.01 -9.97 17.07
N GLU A 682 -17.23 -9.05 17.63
CA GLU A 682 -16.99 -8.98 19.08
C GLU A 682 -18.29 -8.67 19.83
N ARG A 683 -18.48 -9.27 21.01
CA ARG A 683 -19.70 -9.03 21.79
C ARG A 683 -19.81 -7.57 22.24
N GLU A 684 -21.04 -7.07 22.33
CA GLU A 684 -21.29 -5.76 22.92
C GLU A 684 -21.29 -5.82 24.46
N GLN A 685 -20.59 -4.87 25.09
CA GLN A 685 -20.51 -4.75 26.55
C GLN A 685 -21.85 -4.28 27.15
N ALA A 686 -22.59 -3.48 26.39
CA ALA A 686 -23.95 -3.04 26.67
C ALA A 686 -24.92 -3.82 25.79
N SER A 687 -26.08 -4.22 26.29
CA SER A 687 -27.18 -4.78 25.48
C SER A 687 -28.39 -3.85 25.34
N ARG A 688 -28.21 -2.58 25.75
CA ARG A 688 -29.21 -1.50 25.73
C ARG A 688 -28.51 -0.15 25.70
N GLY A 689 -29.17 0.80 25.06
CA GLY A 689 -28.72 2.18 24.93
C GLY A 689 -29.10 2.71 23.55
N GLU A 690 -28.44 3.77 23.14
CA GLU A 690 -28.52 4.30 21.79
C GLU A 690 -27.42 3.67 20.94
N VAL A 691 -27.68 3.48 19.64
CA VAL A 691 -26.84 2.70 18.74
C VAL A 691 -25.71 3.57 18.17
N ALA A 692 -24.49 3.04 18.22
CA ALA A 692 -23.33 3.60 17.52
C ALA A 692 -22.91 2.67 16.37
N LEU A 693 -22.20 3.23 15.39
CA LEU A 693 -21.77 2.53 14.18
C LEU A 693 -20.25 2.55 14.08
N ALA A 694 -19.64 1.38 13.88
CA ALA A 694 -18.22 1.22 13.61
C ALA A 694 -18.03 0.61 12.22
N HIS A 695 -17.28 1.29 11.35
CA HIS A 695 -16.94 0.76 10.03
C HIS A 695 -15.58 0.04 10.10
N HIS A 696 -15.56 -1.22 9.71
CA HIS A 696 -14.34 -2.01 9.53
C HIS A 696 -14.17 -2.37 8.06
N THR A 697 -12.96 -2.18 7.52
CA THR A 697 -12.65 -2.65 6.17
C THR A 697 -11.98 -4.02 6.27
N VAL A 698 -12.47 -4.99 5.52
CA VAL A 698 -11.77 -6.25 5.27
C VAL A 698 -11.10 -6.16 3.90
N VAL A 699 -9.80 -6.44 3.86
CA VAL A 699 -8.99 -6.42 2.64
C VAL A 699 -8.58 -7.85 2.31
N ALA A 700 -8.79 -8.27 1.06
CA ALA A 700 -8.17 -9.44 0.48
C ALA A 700 -7.04 -8.98 -0.45
N LYS A 701 -5.84 -9.52 -0.23
CA LYS A 701 -4.67 -9.34 -1.11
C LYS A 701 -4.41 -10.68 -1.79
N VAL A 702 -4.44 -10.75 -3.13
CA VAL A 702 -4.11 -12.01 -3.82
C VAL A 702 -2.62 -12.30 -3.64
N VAL A 703 -2.31 -13.51 -3.17
CA VAL A 703 -0.96 -14.03 -3.04
C VAL A 703 -0.83 -15.17 -4.03
N ASP A 704 -0.26 -14.87 -5.20
CA ASP A 704 0.13 -15.92 -6.14
C ASP A 704 1.23 -16.81 -5.50
N THR A 705 1.14 -18.12 -5.74
CA THR A 705 2.08 -19.11 -5.22
C THR A 705 2.64 -20.06 -6.29
N GLY A 706 2.40 -19.76 -7.57
CA GLY A 706 2.80 -20.59 -8.70
C GLY A 706 3.13 -19.87 -10.00
N ALA A 707 2.81 -18.57 -10.19
CA ALA A 707 3.04 -17.84 -11.43
C ALA A 707 4.44 -18.08 -12.05
N PRO A 708 4.54 -18.82 -13.16
CA PRO A 708 5.71 -18.76 -14.02
C PRO A 708 5.73 -17.35 -14.61
N GLY A 709 6.87 -16.68 -14.53
CA GLY A 709 6.99 -15.28 -14.92
C GLY A 709 7.74 -14.40 -13.91
N PHE A 710 7.63 -14.57 -12.58
CA PHE A 710 8.25 -13.59 -11.68
C PHE A 710 9.79 -13.60 -11.74
N GLY A 711 10.42 -14.79 -11.71
CA GLY A 711 11.88 -14.91 -11.82
C GLY A 711 12.41 -14.48 -13.19
N GLU A 712 11.64 -14.76 -14.24
CA GLU A 712 11.92 -14.31 -15.61
C GLU A 712 11.75 -12.78 -15.73
N MET A 713 10.74 -12.19 -15.11
CA MET A 713 10.49 -10.73 -15.05
C MET A 713 11.63 -9.98 -14.32
N VAL A 714 12.32 -10.60 -13.36
CA VAL A 714 13.55 -10.02 -12.78
C VAL A 714 14.67 -9.96 -13.82
N ASN A 715 14.84 -11.02 -14.61
CA ASN A 715 15.88 -11.11 -15.64
C ASN A 715 15.57 -10.18 -16.83
N ALA A 716 14.31 -10.13 -17.24
CA ALA A 716 13.73 -9.18 -18.18
C ALA A 716 14.06 -7.72 -17.83
N VAL A 717 13.81 -7.30 -16.58
CA VAL A 717 14.14 -5.93 -16.13
C VAL A 717 15.66 -5.71 -16.03
N LYS A 718 16.46 -6.74 -15.73
CA LYS A 718 17.94 -6.71 -15.87
C LYS A 718 18.38 -6.45 -17.32
N GLY A 719 17.68 -7.02 -18.30
CA GLY A 719 17.90 -6.76 -19.73
C GLY A 719 17.47 -5.33 -20.12
N MET A 720 16.23 -4.97 -19.84
CA MET A 720 15.60 -3.70 -20.26
C MET A 720 16.22 -2.45 -19.62
N LEU A 721 16.67 -2.52 -18.37
CA LEU A 721 17.40 -1.43 -17.72
C LEU A 721 18.90 -1.42 -18.05
N GLY A 722 19.38 -2.47 -18.73
CA GLY A 722 20.75 -2.64 -19.18
C GLY A 722 21.71 -3.09 -18.08
N LEU A 723 22.77 -3.80 -18.50
CA LEU A 723 23.83 -4.36 -17.64
C LEU A 723 24.66 -3.31 -16.86
N GLY A 724 24.33 -2.02 -16.98
CA GLY A 724 24.97 -0.91 -16.27
C GLY A 724 24.27 -0.48 -14.98
N MET A 725 23.01 -0.85 -14.76
CA MET A 725 22.37 -0.64 -13.45
C MET A 725 22.88 -1.67 -12.44
N THR A 726 23.05 -1.26 -11.18
CA THR A 726 23.45 -2.18 -10.11
C THR A 726 22.36 -3.23 -9.89
N ASN A 727 22.74 -4.48 -9.63
CA ASN A 727 21.78 -5.58 -9.39
C ASN A 727 20.73 -5.22 -8.32
N THR A 728 21.12 -4.41 -7.32
CA THR A 728 20.25 -3.81 -6.30
C THR A 728 19.00 -3.17 -6.88
N VAL A 729 19.12 -2.32 -7.92
CA VAL A 729 17.97 -1.61 -8.51
C VAL A 729 16.97 -2.58 -9.13
N VAL A 730 17.45 -3.68 -9.72
CA VAL A 730 16.59 -4.66 -10.39
C VAL A 730 15.97 -5.65 -9.40
N ASP A 731 16.72 -6.10 -8.39
CA ASP A 731 16.17 -6.94 -7.32
C ASP A 731 15.15 -6.16 -6.47
N MET A 732 15.38 -4.86 -6.29
CA MET A 732 14.44 -3.91 -5.68
C MET A 732 13.21 -3.67 -6.56
N ALA A 733 13.38 -3.36 -7.85
CA ALA A 733 12.26 -3.19 -8.79
C ALA A 733 11.43 -4.47 -8.91
N ALA A 734 12.04 -5.65 -8.85
CA ALA A 734 11.33 -6.93 -8.78
C ALA A 734 10.51 -7.06 -7.50
N GLY A 735 11.12 -6.80 -6.34
CA GLY A 735 10.42 -6.75 -5.06
C GLY A 735 9.20 -5.83 -5.09
N TRP A 736 9.37 -4.64 -5.67
CA TRP A 736 8.28 -3.67 -5.88
C TRP A 736 7.22 -4.17 -6.85
N MET A 737 7.57 -4.64 -8.05
CA MET A 737 6.59 -5.18 -9.00
C MET A 737 5.74 -6.28 -8.35
N LYS A 738 6.30 -7.11 -7.45
CA LYS A 738 5.51 -8.07 -6.67
C LYS A 738 4.45 -7.42 -5.77
N HIS A 739 4.75 -6.27 -5.16
CA HIS A 739 3.82 -5.54 -4.29
C HIS A 739 2.78 -4.69 -5.05
N ILE A 740 3.10 -4.20 -6.25
CA ILE A 740 2.18 -3.43 -7.10
C ILE A 740 1.30 -4.36 -7.97
N LEU A 741 1.84 -5.45 -8.51
CA LEU A 741 1.07 -6.39 -9.33
C LEU A 741 -0.02 -7.08 -8.51
N VAL A 742 0.26 -7.42 -7.25
CA VAL A 742 -0.69 -8.05 -6.32
C VAL A 742 -1.99 -7.25 -6.28
N PRO A 743 -3.08 -7.77 -6.88
CA PRO A 743 -4.36 -7.10 -6.82
C PRO A 743 -4.91 -7.20 -5.41
N ARG A 744 -5.54 -6.10 -5.00
CA ARG A 744 -6.19 -5.98 -3.69
C ARG A 744 -7.61 -5.55 -3.92
N ALA A 745 -8.50 -6.08 -3.09
CA ALA A 745 -9.81 -5.47 -2.95
C ALA A 745 -10.27 -5.46 -1.51
N ALA A 746 -11.27 -4.63 -1.25
CA ALA A 746 -11.70 -4.31 0.09
C ALA A 746 -13.21 -4.10 0.20
N ALA A 747 -13.79 -4.56 1.31
CA ALA A 747 -15.19 -4.39 1.67
C ALA A 747 -15.34 -3.73 3.05
N ALA A 748 -16.20 -2.72 3.14
CA ALA A 748 -16.53 -2.04 4.38
C ALA A 748 -17.74 -2.70 5.05
N GLN A 749 -17.51 -3.43 6.14
CA GLN A 749 -18.56 -3.88 7.04
C GLN A 749 -18.94 -2.76 8.01
N SER A 750 -20.20 -2.35 7.96
CA SER A 750 -20.80 -1.52 9.01
C SER A 750 -21.20 -2.42 10.18
N ILE A 751 -20.76 -2.08 11.40
CA ILE A 751 -21.06 -2.84 12.63
C ILE A 751 -21.77 -1.93 13.63
N GLU A 752 -23.02 -2.26 13.93
CA GLU A 752 -23.82 -1.59 14.95
C GLU A 752 -23.54 -2.17 16.34
N TYR A 753 -23.62 -1.32 17.37
CA TYR A 753 -23.50 -1.74 18.76
C TYR A 753 -24.22 -0.77 19.70
N HIS A 754 -24.79 -1.28 20.78
CA HIS A 754 -25.38 -0.44 21.81
C HIS A 754 -24.30 0.29 22.62
N CYS A 755 -24.56 1.57 22.87
CA CYS A 755 -23.78 2.40 23.77
C CYS A 755 -24.54 2.64 25.08
N LEU A 756 -24.08 1.98 26.14
CA LEU A 756 -24.61 2.07 27.51
C LEU A 756 -24.82 3.53 27.91
N GLN A 757 -26.08 3.98 27.95
CA GLN A 757 -26.41 5.39 28.22
C GLN A 757 -26.16 5.79 29.68
N VAL A 758 -26.32 4.86 30.62
CA VAL A 758 -26.06 5.11 32.05
C VAL A 758 -25.49 3.85 32.72
N GLU A 759 -24.26 3.94 33.21
CA GLU A 759 -23.73 3.02 34.21
C GLU A 759 -24.47 3.26 35.55
N ARG A 760 -25.63 2.63 35.73
CA ARG A 760 -26.36 2.70 37.00
C ARG A 760 -25.55 2.00 38.09
N ARG A 761 -24.81 2.79 38.88
CA ARG A 761 -24.28 2.35 40.17
C ARG A 761 -25.43 1.80 41.03
N ARG A 762 -25.49 0.48 41.17
CA ARG A 762 -26.06 -0.10 42.40
C ARG A 762 -25.22 0.46 43.56
N PRO A 763 -25.82 1.05 44.61
CA PRO A 763 -25.06 1.40 45.80
C PRO A 763 -24.41 0.14 46.38
N PRO A 764 -23.25 0.25 47.04
CA PRO A 764 -22.60 -0.90 47.66
C PRO A 764 -23.57 -1.57 48.65
N VAL A 765 -23.67 -2.90 48.57
CA VAL A 765 -24.63 -3.69 49.35
C VAL A 765 -24.32 -3.51 50.84
N GLY A 766 -25.12 -2.67 51.51
CA GLY A 766 -24.96 -2.29 52.91
C GLY A 766 -25.29 -0.82 53.20
N GLU A 767 -25.13 0.10 52.24
CA GLU A 767 -25.33 1.53 52.52
C GLU A 767 -26.79 1.99 52.29
N VAL A 768 -27.64 1.80 53.31
CA VAL A 768 -29.02 2.30 53.33
C VAL A 768 -29.01 3.83 53.53
N ARG A 769 -29.03 4.60 52.43
CA ARG A 769 -29.25 6.05 52.47
C ARG A 769 -30.73 6.40 52.44
N ALA A 770 -31.14 7.30 53.33
CA ALA A 770 -32.49 7.83 53.38
C ALA A 770 -32.85 8.58 52.08
N TRP A 771 -34.13 8.58 51.71
CA TRP A 771 -34.62 9.23 50.51
C TRP A 771 -34.46 10.75 50.59
N GLY A 772 -33.80 11.34 49.58
CA GLY A 772 -33.64 12.78 49.44
C GLY A 772 -33.08 13.15 48.07
N ASN A 773 -33.98 13.42 47.12
CA ASN A 773 -33.72 13.96 45.77
C ASN A 773 -32.45 13.43 45.08
N GLY A 774 -32.33 12.10 44.99
CA GLY A 774 -31.28 11.45 44.21
C GLY A 774 -31.51 11.63 42.72
N GLY A 775 -30.95 12.68 42.13
CA GLY A 775 -30.87 12.82 40.68
C GLY A 775 -29.97 11.73 40.09
N ASP A 776 -30.50 10.93 39.16
CA ASP A 776 -29.73 9.93 38.40
C ASP A 776 -28.64 10.67 37.58
N ILE A 777 -27.39 10.65 38.07
CA ILE A 777 -26.26 11.29 37.37
C ILE A 777 -25.88 10.44 36.16
N ALA A 778 -26.50 10.72 35.02
CA ALA A 778 -26.08 10.18 33.73
C ALA A 778 -24.59 10.50 33.48
N ARG A 779 -23.84 9.51 32.99
CA ARG A 779 -22.45 9.65 32.57
C ARG A 779 -22.38 9.55 31.05
N VAL A 780 -21.95 10.63 30.40
CA VAL A 780 -21.70 10.61 28.96
C VAL A 780 -20.38 9.88 28.69
N ARG A 781 -20.52 8.67 28.13
CA ARG A 781 -19.66 8.02 27.12
C ARG A 781 -18.16 8.34 27.11
N ASP A 782 -17.36 7.34 27.48
CA ASP A 782 -15.90 7.33 27.26
C ASP A 782 -15.44 6.58 25.98
N ASN A 783 -16.31 5.78 25.33
CA ASN A 783 -15.96 4.86 24.22
C ASN A 783 -16.95 4.87 23.03
N CYS A 784 -17.85 5.85 22.94
CA CYS A 784 -19.01 5.79 22.07
C CYS A 784 -19.23 7.10 21.31
N VAL A 785 -18.90 7.11 20.02
CA VAL A 785 -19.34 8.15 19.09
C VAL A 785 -20.61 7.64 18.40
N VAL A 786 -21.71 8.31 18.70
CA VAL A 786 -23.01 8.09 18.07
C VAL A 786 -23.08 9.01 16.84
N PRO A 787 -23.56 8.54 15.67
CA PRO A 787 -23.87 9.44 14.57
C PRO A 787 -25.02 10.36 15.00
N GLY A 788 -24.80 11.68 14.99
CA GLY A 788 -25.84 12.65 15.33
C GLY A 788 -27.05 12.51 14.42
N THR A 789 -28.24 12.66 15.00
CA THR A 789 -29.49 12.67 14.22
C THR A 789 -29.47 13.83 13.23
N PRO A 790 -29.85 13.62 11.96
CA PRO A 790 -30.10 14.73 11.05
C PRO A 790 -31.38 15.46 11.50
N GLU A 791 -31.27 16.78 11.69
CA GLU A 791 -32.39 17.72 11.76
C GLU A 791 -32.71 18.29 10.36
#